data_AF-A0A9P8UVZ2-F1
#
_entry.id   AF-A0A9P8UVZ2-F1
#
_cell.length_a   1.000
_cell.length_b   1.000
_cell.length_c   1.000
_cell.angle_alpha   90.00
_cell.angle_beta   90.00
_cell.angle_gamma   90.00
#
_symmetry.space_group_name_H-M   'P 1'
#
loop_
_entity.id
_entity.type
_entity.pdbx_description
1 polymer ?
#
loop_
_entity_poly.entity_id
_entity_poly.type
_entity_poly.pdbx_seq_one_letter_code
_entity_poly.pdbx_strand_id
1 'polypeptide(L)'
;MPPRRKQDSAAAPAPAPTTTGRATRSRTQKVAPEDDTTTPQTQSGTVPTKPTRGGKKAAAVPAAAPAADAQSQPEPVAKPKKVARGKKRTVAAAVASDDTEEDSQPSQKKTKASAPTINTAPIQKTAAVKQQSPELEDAQVAKPGVRIPLDENIAGELVQYEVYIDDDGVIYDASLNQTNAGHNNNKFYRVQLLRNVAGTYKTWTRWGRVGDRGQSAILGNGTLQDALSNFNKKFKDKSGLNWEDRNGPPKAKKYTFVERSYAPDSDDEEESESKIKAGDDAEIPESKLAPAVQELMELIFNQQYFANVMSAMNYDVKKLPLGKLSKTTLTRGYQALKDLSALLDDPSLAASQYGTSYNQATEDLSNSFFSLIPHIFGRYSLPVIRDQDMLKQEIGLLESLSDMKDADAIFKQDKNKKDTERLNILDRQFQGLGMEEMTPLKHTSTEFQQLKNYLLDTRGSTHNANYQVDQIFRIERQGEKSRFDTSPFAGPPRDRRLLWHGSRCTNFGGILSQGLRIAPPEAPVSGYMFGKGIYLADMSSKSANYCCSYQTNGHALLLLCEAELGNPMQTLTNASYNAGDEAKAKGMLSTWGQGMTGPKNWKDAECVHESLEGIKMPDTAVKPGNTGVPNAYLQYNEYIAYDVAQVRLRYLFRVRM
;
A
#
# COMPACT_ATOMS: atom_id res chain seq x y z
N MET A 1 -41.16 -58.44 38.89
CA MET A 1 -42.50 -58.85 38.37
C MET A 1 -42.79 -58.09 37.07
N PRO A 2 -43.52 -58.66 36.09
CA PRO A 2 -43.70 -58.12 34.72
C PRO A 2 -45.20 -57.75 34.45
N PRO A 3 -45.75 -57.67 33.20
CA PRO A 3 -45.20 -57.58 31.82
C PRO A 3 -45.63 -56.24 31.13
N ARG A 4 -45.64 -55.94 29.81
CA ARG A 4 -45.50 -56.62 28.47
C ARG A 4 -44.54 -55.74 27.59
N ARG A 5 -43.84 -56.18 26.52
CA ARG A 5 -44.19 -56.85 25.24
C ARG A 5 -45.10 -56.00 24.32
N LYS A 6 -44.76 -55.75 23.04
CA LYS A 6 -44.21 -56.64 21.99
C LYS A 6 -43.16 -56.00 21.06
N GLN A 7 -42.62 -56.81 20.14
CA GLN A 7 -41.78 -56.49 18.97
C GLN A 7 -42.58 -56.81 17.65
N ASP A 8 -42.10 -56.70 16.40
CA ASP A 8 -40.74 -56.45 15.85
C ASP A 8 -40.77 -55.98 14.37
N SER A 9 -39.61 -55.52 13.85
CA SER A 9 -39.11 -55.59 12.45
C SER A 9 -39.66 -54.74 11.27
N ALA A 10 -38.69 -54.33 10.42
CA ALA A 10 -38.67 -54.34 8.93
C ALA A 10 -38.99 -53.10 8.04
N ALA A 11 -38.03 -52.82 7.14
CA ALA A 11 -38.11 -52.35 5.74
C ALA A 11 -38.42 -50.87 5.37
N ALA A 12 -37.80 -50.44 4.24
CA ALA A 12 -38.07 -49.23 3.45
C ALA A 12 -38.60 -49.64 2.05
N PRO A 13 -39.16 -48.73 1.21
CA PRO A 13 -38.32 -47.99 0.25
C PRO A 13 -38.84 -46.57 -0.13
N ALA A 14 -38.17 -45.92 -1.10
CA ALA A 14 -38.58 -44.65 -1.75
C ALA A 14 -39.61 -44.84 -2.88
N PRO A 15 -40.06 -43.76 -3.57
CA PRO A 15 -39.70 -43.64 -4.99
C PRO A 15 -39.48 -42.22 -5.57
N ALA A 16 -38.93 -42.19 -6.78
CA ALA A 16 -38.91 -41.12 -7.80
C ALA A 16 -39.06 -41.82 -9.19
N PRO A 17 -38.78 -41.21 -10.38
CA PRO A 17 -38.85 -39.83 -10.86
C PRO A 17 -40.04 -39.66 -11.88
N THR A 18 -40.07 -39.16 -13.14
CA THR A 18 -39.13 -38.56 -14.14
C THR A 18 -39.91 -37.89 -15.31
N THR A 19 -39.35 -36.84 -15.97
CA THR A 19 -39.52 -36.45 -17.42
C THR A 19 -40.93 -36.10 -17.99
N THR A 20 -41.20 -35.37 -19.10
CA THR A 20 -40.56 -34.42 -20.09
C THR A 20 -41.70 -33.75 -20.92
N GLY A 21 -41.56 -32.75 -21.80
CA GLY A 21 -40.43 -31.90 -22.27
C GLY A 21 -40.48 -31.59 -23.79
N ARG A 22 -40.09 -30.36 -24.23
CA ARG A 22 -39.99 -29.84 -25.65
C ARG A 22 -41.34 -29.64 -26.42
N ALA A 23 -41.50 -28.77 -27.44
CA ALA A 23 -40.64 -27.71 -28.04
C ALA A 23 -41.39 -26.64 -28.92
N THR A 24 -40.79 -25.44 -29.04
CA THR A 24 -40.69 -24.53 -30.22
C THR A 24 -41.86 -23.73 -30.88
N ARG A 25 -41.56 -22.42 -31.09
CA ARG A 25 -41.75 -21.57 -32.30
C ARG A 25 -43.04 -20.74 -32.59
N SER A 26 -42.99 -19.48 -32.11
CA SER A 26 -42.94 -18.22 -32.92
C SER A 26 -44.13 -17.66 -33.75
N ARG A 27 -44.45 -16.39 -33.43
CA ARG A 27 -44.56 -15.18 -34.32
C ARG A 27 -45.93 -14.47 -34.42
N THR A 28 -45.85 -13.12 -34.46
CA THR A 28 -46.79 -12.10 -35.01
C THR A 28 -48.03 -11.63 -34.21
N GLN A 29 -47.98 -10.34 -33.81
CA GLN A 29 -48.99 -9.24 -33.93
C GLN A 29 -50.48 -9.60 -34.19
N LYS A 30 -51.52 -8.91 -33.68
CA LYS A 30 -51.80 -7.45 -33.68
C LYS A 30 -53.23 -7.14 -33.14
N VAL A 31 -53.49 -5.89 -32.71
CA VAL A 31 -54.83 -5.21 -32.53
C VAL A 31 -55.72 -5.65 -31.33
N ALA A 32 -56.53 -4.70 -30.83
CA ALA A 32 -57.51 -4.78 -29.72
C ALA A 32 -58.98 -4.87 -30.30
N PRO A 33 -60.10 -4.28 -29.78
CA PRO A 33 -60.30 -3.11 -28.88
C PRO A 33 -61.43 -3.23 -27.80
N GLU A 34 -61.66 -2.11 -27.07
CA GLU A 34 -62.94 -1.46 -26.63
C GLU A 34 -64.07 -2.23 -25.87
N ASP A 35 -64.83 -1.61 -24.93
CA ASP A 35 -64.56 -0.40 -24.10
C ASP A 35 -65.10 -0.55 -22.65
N ASP A 36 -66.13 0.09 -22.04
CA ASP A 36 -67.14 1.12 -22.39
C ASP A 36 -67.73 1.76 -21.09
N THR A 37 -68.46 2.87 -21.21
CA THR A 37 -69.26 3.63 -20.19
C THR A 37 -68.47 4.44 -19.13
N THR A 38 -68.78 5.73 -18.84
CA THR A 38 -69.75 6.68 -19.44
C THR A 38 -69.30 8.14 -19.30
N THR A 39 -69.86 9.01 -20.16
CA THR A 39 -69.67 10.49 -20.26
C THR A 39 -70.78 11.26 -19.47
N PRO A 40 -70.97 12.62 -19.51
CA PRO A 40 -70.38 13.67 -20.39
C PRO A 40 -70.00 15.07 -19.79
N GLN A 41 -69.22 15.83 -20.59
CA GLN A 41 -69.20 17.32 -20.76
C GLN A 41 -68.66 18.23 -19.60
N THR A 42 -68.10 19.43 -19.85
CA THR A 42 -68.02 20.24 -21.11
C THR A 42 -66.66 20.98 -21.31
N GLN A 43 -66.45 21.41 -22.56
CA GLN A 43 -65.44 22.34 -23.15
C GLN A 43 -65.29 23.71 -22.44
N SER A 44 -64.28 24.58 -22.63
CA SER A 44 -63.00 24.62 -23.40
C SER A 44 -62.17 25.89 -23.01
N GLY A 45 -60.93 26.09 -23.52
CA GLY A 45 -60.38 27.46 -23.75
C GLY A 45 -58.95 27.82 -23.29
N THR A 46 -57.95 27.60 -24.16
CA THR A 46 -56.71 28.40 -24.43
C THR A 46 -56.07 29.38 -23.41
N VAL A 47 -54.78 29.09 -23.12
CA VAL A 47 -53.59 29.95 -22.82
C VAL A 47 -53.50 31.25 -23.69
N PRO A 48 -52.84 32.41 -23.31
CA PRO A 48 -51.68 32.60 -22.40
C PRO A 48 -51.68 33.83 -21.42
N THR A 49 -50.63 33.93 -20.58
CA THR A 49 -49.72 35.12 -20.32
C THR A 49 -49.23 35.27 -18.85
N LYS A 50 -48.11 36.02 -18.69
CA LYS A 50 -47.41 36.43 -17.44
C LYS A 50 -47.44 37.98 -17.38
N PRO A 51 -46.99 38.67 -16.31
CA PRO A 51 -46.77 38.29 -14.90
C PRO A 51 -47.38 39.29 -13.88
N THR A 52 -47.36 39.03 -12.55
CA THR A 52 -46.85 39.98 -11.52
C THR A 52 -46.89 39.49 -10.05
N ARG A 53 -45.73 39.65 -9.36
CA ARG A 53 -45.52 40.26 -8.03
C ARG A 53 -46.59 40.13 -6.91
N GLY A 54 -46.24 39.42 -5.82
CA GLY A 54 -46.67 39.79 -4.45
C GLY A 54 -46.94 38.64 -3.46
N GLY A 55 -46.16 38.57 -2.36
CA GLY A 55 -46.44 37.67 -1.23
C GLY A 55 -45.32 37.66 -0.17
N LYS A 56 -45.64 37.98 1.09
CA LYS A 56 -44.71 37.94 2.24
C LYS A 56 -45.11 36.85 3.24
N LYS A 57 -44.11 36.13 3.78
CA LYS A 57 -43.97 35.50 5.13
C LYS A 57 -43.04 34.28 5.01
N ALA A 58 -42.35 33.81 6.05
CA ALA A 58 -41.74 34.44 7.23
C ALA A 58 -40.80 33.40 7.85
N ALA A 59 -39.63 33.80 8.36
CA ALA A 59 -38.68 32.90 9.03
C ALA A 59 -38.12 33.57 10.30
N ALA A 60 -37.91 32.78 11.34
CA ALA A 60 -37.52 33.25 12.68
C ALA A 60 -36.04 32.93 13.01
N VAL A 61 -35.52 33.59 14.06
CA VAL A 61 -34.12 33.51 14.53
C VAL A 61 -34.13 33.37 16.05
N PRO A 62 -33.24 32.54 16.63
CA PRO A 62 -32.28 33.01 17.64
C PRO A 62 -30.82 32.78 17.17
N ALA A 63 -29.77 33.56 17.48
CA ALA A 63 -29.42 34.37 18.66
C ALA A 63 -28.99 33.50 19.88
N ALA A 64 -27.88 33.76 20.60
CA ALA A 64 -26.84 34.80 20.47
C ALA A 64 -25.50 34.32 21.09
N ALA A 65 -24.45 35.17 21.08
CA ALA A 65 -23.19 34.96 21.78
C ALA A 65 -22.78 36.23 22.56
N PRO A 66 -22.05 36.13 23.69
CA PRO A 66 -21.70 37.28 24.53
C PRO A 66 -20.27 37.84 24.30
N ALA A 67 -20.08 39.08 24.73
CA ALA A 67 -18.80 39.72 25.04
C ALA A 67 -18.95 40.39 26.45
N ALA A 68 -17.98 41.03 27.11
CA ALA A 68 -16.58 41.38 26.81
C ALA A 68 -15.84 41.55 28.16
N ASP A 69 -14.52 41.84 28.16
CA ASP A 69 -13.94 42.83 29.09
C ASP A 69 -12.59 43.39 28.59
N ALA A 70 -12.01 44.39 29.26
CA ALA A 70 -10.96 45.24 28.69
C ALA A 70 -9.85 45.77 29.65
N GLN A 71 -8.82 46.36 29.01
CA GLN A 71 -7.78 47.28 29.54
C GLN A 71 -6.57 46.72 30.33
N SER A 72 -5.38 46.86 29.73
CA SER A 72 -4.28 47.71 30.26
C SER A 72 -3.16 47.88 29.21
N GLN A 73 -2.38 48.97 29.29
CA GLN A 73 -1.11 49.19 28.57
C GLN A 73 0.00 49.58 29.57
N PRO A 74 1.28 49.68 29.15
CA PRO A 74 1.77 50.99 28.67
C PRO A 74 2.75 50.95 27.45
N GLU A 75 2.47 51.83 26.48
CA GLU A 75 3.35 52.72 25.65
C GLU A 75 4.75 52.30 25.09
N PRO A 76 5.25 52.95 23.99
CA PRO A 76 6.31 52.40 23.13
C PRO A 76 7.55 53.31 22.90
N VAL A 77 8.56 52.83 22.15
CA VAL A 77 9.69 53.66 21.65
C VAL A 77 10.06 53.40 20.17
N ALA A 78 10.00 54.49 19.37
CA ALA A 78 10.70 54.82 18.13
C ALA A 78 10.63 53.96 16.84
N LYS A 79 10.36 54.66 15.72
CA LYS A 79 10.81 54.37 14.34
C LYS A 79 11.54 55.59 13.78
N PRO A 80 12.54 55.43 12.90
CA PRO A 80 12.44 56.00 11.54
C PRO A 80 13.04 55.04 10.47
N LYS A 81 12.93 55.22 9.14
CA LYS A 81 12.19 56.15 8.25
C LYS A 81 12.05 55.46 6.87
N LYS A 82 11.09 55.87 6.03
CA LYS A 82 11.12 55.67 4.57
C LYS A 82 11.25 57.05 3.88
N VAL A 83 11.94 57.10 2.75
CA VAL A 83 11.90 58.22 1.77
C VAL A 83 11.90 57.59 0.36
N ALA A 84 11.27 58.25 -0.62
CA ALA A 84 11.04 57.68 -1.96
C ALA A 84 11.36 58.65 -3.12
N ARG A 85 11.76 58.08 -4.26
CA ARG A 85 11.87 58.66 -5.63
C ARG A 85 12.13 57.48 -6.60
N GLY A 86 11.82 57.52 -7.90
CA GLY A 86 11.11 58.54 -8.70
C GLY A 86 10.97 58.07 -10.17
N LYS A 87 9.84 58.39 -10.83
CA LYS A 87 9.39 57.92 -12.16
C LYS A 87 10.40 58.04 -13.34
N LYS A 88 10.26 57.11 -14.32
CA LYS A 88 9.88 57.31 -15.77
C LYS A 88 10.88 56.88 -16.90
N ARG A 89 10.27 56.42 -18.03
CA ARG A 89 10.75 56.30 -19.46
C ARG A 89 11.67 55.12 -19.82
N THR A 90 11.20 54.04 -20.48
CA THR A 90 10.98 53.86 -21.95
C THR A 90 12.21 54.01 -22.86
N VAL A 91 12.60 52.96 -23.59
CA VAL A 91 12.48 52.79 -25.07
C VAL A 91 13.08 51.42 -25.50
N ALA A 92 12.63 50.92 -26.66
CA ALA A 92 12.76 49.57 -27.22
C ALA A 92 14.14 49.12 -27.79
N ALA A 93 14.20 47.82 -28.13
CA ALA A 93 14.87 47.19 -29.29
C ALA A 93 16.42 47.21 -29.41
N ALA A 94 17.11 46.24 -30.04
CA ALA A 94 16.80 44.86 -30.48
C ALA A 94 18.08 44.20 -31.06
N VAL A 95 17.97 42.95 -31.56
CA VAL A 95 18.83 42.20 -32.52
C VAL A 95 20.28 41.81 -32.15
N ALA A 96 20.60 40.54 -32.49
CA ALA A 96 21.91 40.02 -32.96
C ALA A 96 23.11 39.98 -31.98
N SER A 97 24.09 39.07 -32.10
CA SER A 97 24.26 37.91 -33.01
C SER A 97 25.32 36.92 -32.48
N ASP A 98 25.23 35.67 -32.96
CA ASP A 98 26.30 34.72 -33.34
C ASP A 98 27.42 34.33 -32.34
N ASP A 99 27.38 33.03 -31.98
CA ASP A 99 28.37 31.99 -32.28
C ASP A 99 29.80 31.90 -31.67
N THR A 100 30.15 30.63 -31.37
CA THR A 100 31.47 29.93 -31.51
C THR A 100 32.71 30.43 -30.72
N GLU A 101 33.65 29.56 -30.28
CA GLU A 101 33.69 28.09 -30.14
C GLU A 101 34.69 27.66 -29.03
N GLU A 102 35.07 26.37 -29.05
CA GLU A 102 36.13 25.69 -28.27
C GLU A 102 37.50 26.46 -28.26
N ASP A 103 38.51 26.19 -27.43
CA ASP A 103 39.01 24.87 -26.98
C ASP A 103 40.06 24.98 -25.83
N SER A 104 40.44 23.79 -25.32
CA SER A 104 41.73 23.33 -24.79
C SER A 104 42.47 23.93 -23.57
N GLN A 105 42.86 22.94 -22.75
CA GLN A 105 43.92 22.86 -21.74
C GLN A 105 45.34 22.97 -22.40
N PRO A 106 46.52 22.71 -21.76
CA PRO A 106 46.76 22.14 -20.42
C PRO A 106 48.00 22.60 -19.59
N SER A 107 47.92 22.30 -18.28
CA SER A 107 49.00 21.79 -17.40
C SER A 107 50.32 22.56 -17.17
N GLN A 108 50.79 22.57 -15.91
CA GLN A 108 52.15 22.09 -15.56
C GLN A 108 52.28 21.74 -14.05
N LYS A 109 53.48 21.31 -13.60
CA LYS A 109 53.63 20.33 -12.51
C LYS A 109 55.03 20.40 -11.83
N LYS A 110 55.10 20.25 -10.48
CA LYS A 110 56.17 19.61 -9.64
C LYS A 110 56.77 20.41 -8.43
N THR A 111 56.61 19.82 -7.23
CA THR A 111 57.62 19.56 -6.14
C THR A 111 58.39 20.67 -5.38
N LYS A 112 59.01 20.43 -4.19
CA LYS A 112 58.80 19.54 -2.99
C LYS A 112 60.00 19.63 -2.01
N ALA A 113 59.79 20.00 -0.74
CA ALA A 113 60.70 19.82 0.43
C ALA A 113 59.95 20.24 1.73
N SER A 114 60.25 19.81 2.97
CA SER A 114 61.13 18.77 3.55
C SER A 114 60.64 18.42 4.98
N ALA A 115 61.04 17.27 5.55
CA ALA A 115 60.62 16.78 6.89
C ALA A 115 61.65 17.08 8.01
N PRO A 116 61.35 16.78 9.29
CA PRO A 116 61.76 15.46 9.82
C PRO A 116 60.67 14.72 10.64
N THR A 117 61.03 13.59 11.28
CA THR A 117 60.09 12.56 11.79
C THR A 117 60.53 11.98 13.14
N ILE A 118 59.57 11.62 14.02
CA ILE A 118 59.75 10.68 15.15
C ILE A 118 58.60 9.65 15.14
N ASN A 119 58.85 8.45 15.66
CA ASN A 119 58.11 7.21 15.38
C ASN A 119 56.85 6.97 16.23
N THR A 120 55.91 6.19 15.69
CA THR A 120 55.32 5.01 16.37
C THR A 120 54.56 4.13 15.37
N ALA A 121 54.44 2.83 15.67
CA ALA A 121 53.73 1.83 14.87
C ALA A 121 53.42 0.59 15.73
N PRO A 122 52.53 -0.32 15.30
CA PRO A 122 51.28 -0.11 14.56
C PRO A 122 50.07 -0.74 15.28
N ILE A 123 48.88 -0.14 15.17
CA ILE A 123 47.62 -0.79 15.58
C ILE A 123 46.95 -1.43 14.37
N GLN A 124 46.41 -2.64 14.56
CA GLN A 124 45.84 -3.48 13.52
C GLN A 124 44.55 -2.87 12.94
N LYS A 125 44.42 -2.88 11.60
CA LYS A 125 43.15 -2.56 10.94
C LYS A 125 42.21 -3.75 11.05
N THR A 126 41.19 -3.66 11.90
CA THR A 126 40.01 -4.52 11.78
C THR A 126 39.33 -4.24 10.43
N ALA A 127 38.89 -5.29 9.76
CA ALA A 127 38.30 -5.16 8.43
C ALA A 127 36.92 -4.50 8.49
N ALA A 128 36.69 -3.49 7.64
CA ALA A 128 35.37 -2.91 7.48
C ALA A 128 34.46 -3.94 6.77
N VAL A 129 33.48 -4.46 7.49
CA VAL A 129 32.42 -5.30 6.91
C VAL A 129 31.62 -4.44 5.95
N LYS A 130 31.77 -4.71 4.63
CA LYS A 130 30.85 -4.16 3.64
C LYS A 130 29.48 -4.78 3.89
N GLN A 131 28.53 -3.97 4.34
CA GLN A 131 27.11 -4.31 4.19
C GLN A 131 26.83 -4.39 2.69
N GLN A 132 26.65 -5.60 2.16
CA GLN A 132 26.10 -5.77 0.83
C GLN A 132 24.62 -5.45 0.90
N SER A 133 24.20 -4.42 0.15
CA SER A 133 22.79 -4.31 -0.26
C SER A 133 22.41 -5.63 -0.93
N PRO A 134 21.26 -6.25 -0.60
CA PRO A 134 20.79 -7.39 -1.37
C PRO A 134 20.52 -6.92 -2.81
N GLU A 135 21.15 -7.56 -3.79
CA GLU A 135 20.81 -7.34 -5.19
C GLU A 135 19.34 -7.70 -5.40
N LEU A 136 18.59 -6.78 -6.00
CA LEU A 136 17.19 -7.00 -6.32
C LEU A 136 17.11 -8.01 -7.47
N GLU A 137 16.40 -9.12 -7.27
CA GLU A 137 16.08 -10.08 -8.34
C GLU A 137 15.46 -9.32 -9.52
N ASP A 138 16.14 -9.29 -10.67
CA ASP A 138 15.54 -8.81 -11.92
C ASP A 138 14.43 -9.79 -12.31
N ALA A 139 13.18 -9.36 -12.13
CA ALA A 139 12.01 -10.21 -12.37
C ALA A 139 11.76 -10.49 -13.87
N GLN A 140 12.55 -9.87 -14.75
CA GLN A 140 12.61 -10.16 -16.18
C GLN A 140 13.54 -11.34 -16.50
N VAL A 141 14.25 -11.93 -15.52
CA VAL A 141 14.98 -13.20 -15.69
C VAL A 141 14.09 -14.37 -15.25
N ALA A 142 13.84 -15.31 -16.17
CA ALA A 142 13.00 -16.46 -15.93
C ALA A 142 13.64 -17.46 -14.96
N LYS A 143 12.83 -18.01 -14.04
CA LYS A 143 13.23 -19.18 -13.25
C LYS A 143 13.04 -20.45 -14.09
N PRO A 144 13.87 -21.50 -13.93
CA PRO A 144 13.80 -22.69 -14.78
C PRO A 144 12.41 -23.31 -14.81
N GLY A 145 11.88 -23.52 -16.02
CA GLY A 145 10.55 -24.12 -16.25
C GLY A 145 9.35 -23.16 -16.24
N VAL A 146 9.55 -21.86 -15.99
CA VAL A 146 8.48 -20.84 -16.12
C VAL A 146 8.04 -20.70 -17.58
N ARG A 147 6.72 -20.71 -17.84
CA ARG A 147 6.15 -20.42 -19.17
C ARG A 147 5.40 -19.09 -19.17
N ILE A 148 6.02 -18.09 -19.78
CA ILE A 148 5.48 -16.73 -19.81
C ILE A 148 4.17 -16.67 -20.63
N PRO A 149 3.09 -16.09 -20.08
CA PRO A 149 1.78 -16.08 -20.73
C PRO A 149 1.72 -15.13 -21.93
N LEU A 150 1.12 -15.63 -23.02
CA LEU A 150 0.75 -14.85 -24.19
C LEU A 150 -0.25 -13.75 -23.81
N ASP A 151 -0.30 -12.66 -24.58
CA ASP A 151 -1.38 -11.69 -24.45
C ASP A 151 -2.76 -12.26 -24.86
N GLU A 152 -3.78 -11.92 -24.08
CA GLU A 152 -5.21 -12.26 -24.27
C GLU A 152 -5.76 -11.97 -25.69
N ASN A 153 -5.07 -11.16 -26.51
CA ASN A 153 -5.44 -10.81 -27.88
C ASN A 153 -4.59 -11.51 -28.96
N ILE A 154 -3.71 -12.42 -28.58
CA ILE A 154 -3.04 -13.33 -29.51
C ILE A 154 -4.04 -14.42 -29.91
N ALA A 155 -4.23 -14.60 -31.22
CA ALA A 155 -5.26 -15.46 -31.79
C ALA A 155 -4.80 -16.08 -33.12
N GLY A 156 -5.53 -17.09 -33.60
CA GLY A 156 -5.15 -17.86 -34.78
C GLY A 156 -3.91 -18.70 -34.52
N GLU A 157 -3.05 -18.88 -35.52
CA GLU A 157 -1.84 -19.72 -35.44
C GLU A 157 -0.87 -19.32 -34.31
N LEU A 158 -0.89 -18.06 -33.88
CA LEU A 158 0.00 -17.56 -32.83
C LEU A 158 -0.31 -18.11 -31.42
N VAL A 159 -1.46 -18.76 -31.19
CA VAL A 159 -1.73 -19.40 -29.87
C VAL A 159 -0.83 -20.62 -29.60
N GLN A 160 -0.20 -21.17 -30.65
CA GLN A 160 0.76 -22.28 -30.56
C GLN A 160 2.21 -21.81 -30.32
N TYR A 161 2.42 -20.50 -30.21
CA TYR A 161 3.73 -19.92 -29.91
C TYR A 161 3.92 -19.82 -28.39
N GLU A 162 5.15 -19.55 -27.98
CA GLU A 162 5.56 -19.20 -26.63
C GLU A 162 6.30 -17.86 -26.66
N VAL A 163 6.31 -17.13 -25.54
CA VAL A 163 7.17 -15.94 -25.43
C VAL A 163 8.62 -16.40 -25.40
N TYR A 164 9.46 -15.71 -26.16
CA TYR A 164 10.89 -15.99 -26.22
C TYR A 164 11.58 -15.60 -24.92
N ILE A 165 12.44 -16.50 -24.46
CA ILE A 165 13.42 -16.32 -23.40
C ILE A 165 14.77 -16.61 -24.05
N ASP A 166 15.80 -15.80 -23.81
CA ASP A 166 17.14 -16.03 -24.34
C ASP A 166 17.98 -16.99 -23.47
N ASP A 167 19.22 -17.25 -23.91
CA ASP A 167 20.13 -18.20 -23.27
C ASP A 167 20.63 -17.71 -21.88
N ASP A 168 20.56 -16.40 -21.59
CA ASP A 168 20.82 -15.80 -20.28
C ASP A 168 19.55 -15.78 -19.39
N GLY A 169 18.41 -16.25 -19.90
CA GLY A 169 17.14 -16.34 -19.19
C GLY A 169 16.27 -15.08 -19.27
N VAL A 170 16.61 -14.08 -20.09
CA VAL A 170 15.85 -12.82 -20.18
C VAL A 170 14.56 -13.01 -20.96
N ILE A 171 13.44 -12.66 -20.34
CA ILE A 171 12.08 -12.76 -20.88
C ILE A 171 11.81 -11.61 -21.84
N TYR A 172 11.44 -11.89 -23.10
CA TYR A 172 11.08 -10.83 -24.07
C TYR A 172 9.58 -10.49 -24.06
N ASP A 173 9.07 -9.98 -22.92
CA ASP A 173 7.75 -9.38 -22.76
C ASP A 173 7.86 -8.01 -22.05
N ALA A 174 7.59 -6.93 -22.79
CA ALA A 174 7.64 -5.57 -22.27
C ALA A 174 6.23 -4.98 -22.10
N SER A 175 5.82 -4.75 -20.85
CA SER A 175 4.63 -3.96 -20.51
C SER A 175 5.02 -2.49 -20.32
N LEU A 176 4.54 -1.61 -21.21
CA LEU A 176 4.81 -0.17 -21.15
C LEU A 176 3.53 0.63 -20.86
N ASN A 177 3.62 1.60 -19.95
CA ASN A 177 2.54 2.48 -19.53
C ASN A 177 2.86 3.95 -19.82
N GLN A 178 1.85 4.75 -20.18
CA GLN A 178 1.98 6.20 -20.25
C GLN A 178 0.76 6.88 -19.64
N THR A 179 0.97 7.51 -18.49
CA THR A 179 0.02 8.40 -17.85
C THR A 179 0.47 9.85 -18.06
N ASN A 180 -0.42 10.73 -18.51
CA ASN A 180 -0.17 12.17 -18.63
C ASN A 180 -1.44 12.99 -18.34
N ALA A 181 -1.44 13.72 -17.23
CA ALA A 181 -2.59 14.46 -16.72
C ALA A 181 -3.03 15.61 -17.62
N GLY A 182 -2.11 16.47 -18.08
CA GLY A 182 -2.43 17.64 -18.90
C GLY A 182 -3.19 17.34 -20.21
N HIS A 183 -3.11 16.11 -20.72
CA HIS A 183 -3.84 15.64 -21.91
C HIS A 183 -4.83 14.50 -21.62
N ASN A 184 -5.09 14.16 -20.34
CA ASN A 184 -5.88 12.98 -19.90
C ASN A 184 -5.56 11.69 -20.68
N ASN A 185 -4.26 11.43 -20.89
CA ASN A 185 -3.77 10.23 -21.56
C ASN A 185 -3.44 9.17 -20.51
N ASN A 186 -4.18 8.07 -20.46
CA ASN A 186 -3.77 6.84 -19.76
C ASN A 186 -3.71 5.71 -20.80
N LYS A 187 -2.51 5.36 -21.24
CA LYS A 187 -2.23 4.51 -22.40
C LYS A 187 -1.31 3.34 -22.03
N PHE A 188 -1.42 2.26 -22.80
CA PHE A 188 -0.53 1.11 -22.70
C PHE A 188 0.08 0.75 -24.06
N TYR A 189 1.23 0.09 -24.03
CA TYR A 189 1.89 -0.53 -25.17
C TYR A 189 2.56 -1.83 -24.69
N ARG A 190 2.11 -3.00 -25.15
CA ARG A 190 2.78 -4.28 -24.88
C ARG A 190 3.57 -4.72 -26.10
N VAL A 191 4.73 -5.32 -25.87
CA VAL A 191 5.58 -5.96 -26.89
C VAL A 191 5.93 -7.36 -26.40
N GLN A 192 5.68 -8.40 -27.18
CA GLN A 192 6.16 -9.76 -26.91
C GLN A 192 6.95 -10.25 -28.12
N LEU A 193 8.13 -10.84 -27.89
CA LEU A 193 8.80 -11.65 -28.90
C LEU A 193 8.29 -13.08 -28.75
N LEU A 194 7.78 -13.65 -29.84
CA LEU A 194 7.17 -14.98 -29.87
C LEU A 194 8.04 -15.94 -30.68
N ARG A 195 8.15 -17.18 -30.20
CA ARG A 195 8.82 -18.33 -30.84
C ARG A 195 7.81 -19.46 -31.05
N ASN A 196 7.98 -20.29 -32.08
CA ASN A 196 7.33 -21.60 -32.15
C ASN A 196 8.33 -22.76 -32.19
N VAL A 197 7.82 -23.98 -32.02
CA VAL A 197 8.59 -25.23 -32.09
C VAL A 197 9.30 -25.46 -33.44
N ALA A 198 8.88 -24.80 -34.52
CA ALA A 198 9.54 -24.85 -35.83
C ALA A 198 10.68 -23.83 -36.00
N GLY A 199 11.00 -23.03 -34.96
CA GLY A 199 12.05 -22.01 -35.03
C GLY A 199 11.66 -20.74 -35.79
N THR A 200 10.36 -20.49 -35.97
CA THR A 200 9.85 -19.21 -36.50
C THR A 200 9.66 -18.21 -35.35
N TYR A 201 10.13 -16.98 -35.55
CA TYR A 201 10.06 -15.90 -34.59
C TYR A 201 9.26 -14.71 -35.12
N LYS A 202 8.47 -14.06 -34.26
CA LYS A 202 7.67 -12.86 -34.56
C LYS A 202 7.72 -11.88 -33.41
N THR A 203 7.58 -10.58 -33.68
CA THR A 203 7.32 -9.58 -32.62
C THR A 203 5.85 -9.22 -32.68
N TRP A 204 5.12 -9.51 -31.61
CA TRP A 204 3.73 -9.10 -31.45
C TRP A 204 3.65 -7.82 -30.62
N THR A 205 2.73 -6.91 -30.97
CA THR A 205 2.53 -5.63 -30.29
C THR A 205 1.05 -5.30 -30.12
N ARG A 206 0.67 -4.66 -29.01
CA ARG A 206 -0.68 -4.13 -28.77
C ARG A 206 -0.65 -2.82 -28.02
N TRP A 207 -1.59 -1.91 -28.33
CA TRP A 207 -1.67 -0.58 -27.73
C TRP A 207 -3.09 -0.02 -27.68
N GLY A 208 -3.37 0.82 -26.69
CA GLY A 208 -4.68 1.45 -26.53
C GLY A 208 -4.73 2.44 -25.38
N ARG A 209 -5.93 2.95 -25.07
CA ARG A 209 -6.23 3.53 -23.76
C ARG A 209 -6.34 2.38 -22.76
N VAL A 210 -5.92 2.58 -21.53
CA VAL A 210 -6.08 1.60 -20.45
C VAL A 210 -7.56 1.34 -20.18
N GLY A 211 -7.93 0.05 -20.08
CA GLY A 211 -9.31 -0.43 -20.01
C GLY A 211 -9.92 -0.83 -21.36
N ASP A 212 -9.36 -0.37 -22.48
CA ASP A 212 -9.81 -0.76 -23.83
C ASP A 212 -8.97 -1.94 -24.39
N ARG A 213 -9.59 -2.77 -25.24
CA ARG A 213 -8.92 -3.89 -25.94
C ARG A 213 -7.65 -3.45 -26.69
N GLY A 214 -7.72 -2.28 -27.33
CA GLY A 214 -6.64 -1.71 -28.14
C GLY A 214 -6.58 -2.22 -29.58
N GLN A 215 -5.54 -1.80 -30.30
CA GLN A 215 -5.12 -2.29 -31.61
C GLN A 215 -3.87 -3.15 -31.46
N SER A 216 -3.64 -4.11 -32.36
CA SER A 216 -2.43 -4.95 -32.37
C SER A 216 -1.82 -5.08 -33.76
N ALA A 217 -0.53 -5.44 -33.80
CA ALA A 217 0.21 -5.73 -35.02
C ALA A 217 1.27 -6.80 -34.79
N ILE A 218 1.46 -7.66 -35.80
CA ILE A 218 2.50 -8.69 -35.89
C ILE A 218 3.60 -8.15 -36.80
N LEU A 219 4.86 -8.29 -36.37
CA LEU A 219 6.05 -7.83 -37.07
C LEU A 219 7.06 -8.99 -37.19
N GLY A 220 8.04 -8.82 -38.08
CA GLY A 220 9.14 -9.76 -38.28
C GLY A 220 8.94 -10.73 -39.44
N ASN A 221 9.99 -10.96 -40.21
CA ASN A 221 10.03 -11.86 -41.36
C ASN A 221 9.89 -13.35 -40.96
N GLY A 222 10.29 -13.73 -39.75
CA GLY A 222 10.33 -15.12 -39.26
C GLY A 222 11.64 -15.49 -38.57
N THR A 223 12.70 -14.69 -38.73
CA THR A 223 14.01 -14.92 -38.12
C THR A 223 14.12 -14.28 -36.73
N LEU A 224 14.90 -14.91 -35.84
CA LEU A 224 15.16 -14.40 -34.49
C LEU A 224 15.78 -12.99 -34.52
N GLN A 225 16.77 -12.76 -35.38
CA GLN A 225 17.47 -11.47 -35.48
C GLN A 225 16.53 -10.31 -35.86
N ASP A 226 15.60 -10.53 -36.80
CA ASP A 226 14.61 -9.52 -37.19
C ASP A 226 13.53 -9.34 -36.10
N ALA A 227 13.14 -10.42 -35.40
CA ALA A 227 12.21 -10.32 -34.27
C ALA A 227 12.81 -9.57 -33.07
N LEU A 228 14.09 -9.78 -32.76
CA LEU A 228 14.85 -9.01 -31.75
C LEU A 228 15.00 -7.55 -32.17
N SER A 229 15.37 -7.29 -33.43
CA SER A 229 15.48 -5.94 -33.99
C SER A 229 14.15 -5.16 -33.88
N ASN A 230 13.02 -5.81 -34.25
CA ASN A 230 11.70 -5.22 -34.11
C ASN A 230 11.31 -5.02 -32.63
N PHE A 231 11.60 -5.97 -31.73
CA PHE A 231 11.35 -5.83 -30.29
C PHE A 231 12.11 -4.64 -29.69
N ASN A 232 13.45 -4.65 -29.81
CA ASN A 232 14.32 -3.61 -29.24
C ASN A 232 14.00 -2.23 -29.83
N LYS A 233 13.69 -2.16 -31.13
CA LYS A 233 13.22 -0.92 -31.77
C LYS A 233 11.89 -0.44 -31.19
N LYS A 234 10.87 -1.30 -31.06
CA LYS A 234 9.57 -0.90 -30.49
C LYS A 234 9.66 -0.52 -29.02
N PHE A 235 10.50 -1.18 -28.23
CA PHE A 235 10.81 -0.75 -26.87
C PHE A 235 11.43 0.65 -26.87
N LYS A 236 12.53 0.85 -27.59
CA LYS A 236 13.29 2.10 -27.64
C LYS A 236 12.52 3.28 -28.24
N ASP A 237 11.69 3.06 -29.26
CA ASP A 237 10.78 4.07 -29.82
C ASP A 237 9.82 4.62 -28.74
N LYS A 238 9.35 3.75 -27.83
CA LYS A 238 8.27 4.01 -26.87
C LYS A 238 8.78 4.47 -25.50
N SER A 239 9.81 3.84 -24.95
CA SER A 239 10.43 4.20 -23.66
C SER A 239 11.57 5.21 -23.80
N GLY A 240 12.29 5.19 -24.92
CA GLY A 240 13.54 5.92 -25.10
C GLY A 240 14.75 5.27 -24.41
N LEU A 241 14.61 4.06 -23.86
CA LEU A 241 15.67 3.24 -23.26
C LEU A 241 16.05 2.09 -24.22
N ASN A 242 17.25 1.52 -24.09
CA ASN A 242 17.56 0.23 -24.72
C ASN A 242 16.94 -0.91 -23.87
N TRP A 243 16.81 -2.13 -24.41
CA TRP A 243 16.20 -3.25 -23.66
C TRP A 243 17.12 -3.78 -22.54
N GLU A 244 18.40 -3.61 -22.77
CA GLU A 244 19.51 -3.84 -21.86
C GLU A 244 19.44 -2.85 -20.68
N ASP A 245 19.00 -1.60 -20.94
CA ASP A 245 18.79 -0.53 -19.95
C ASP A 245 17.33 -0.46 -19.43
N ARG A 246 16.51 -1.51 -19.60
CA ARG A 246 15.04 -1.49 -19.41
C ARG A 246 14.55 -0.88 -18.09
N ASN A 247 15.29 -1.12 -17.01
CA ASN A 247 14.94 -0.68 -15.65
C ASN A 247 15.43 0.73 -15.28
N GLY A 248 16.07 1.43 -16.22
CA GLY A 248 16.52 2.82 -16.06
C GLY A 248 15.39 3.82 -15.76
N PRO A 249 15.76 5.09 -15.45
CA PRO A 249 14.81 6.14 -15.10
C PRO A 249 13.84 6.44 -16.26
N PRO A 250 12.53 6.61 -15.99
CA PRO A 250 11.55 6.96 -17.03
C PRO A 250 11.88 8.30 -17.71
N LYS A 251 11.72 8.35 -19.03
CA LYS A 251 11.96 9.59 -19.80
C LYS A 251 10.68 10.41 -19.92
N ALA A 252 10.79 11.72 -19.70
CA ALA A 252 9.65 12.64 -19.78
C ALA A 252 8.89 12.49 -21.11
N LYS A 253 7.56 12.42 -21.04
CA LYS A 253 6.63 12.29 -22.19
C LYS A 253 6.81 11.00 -23.03
N LYS A 254 7.61 10.02 -22.57
CA LYS A 254 7.69 8.65 -23.11
C LYS A 254 6.81 7.68 -22.31
N TYR A 255 6.85 6.40 -22.65
CA TYR A 255 6.23 5.33 -21.86
C TYR A 255 7.22 4.82 -20.81
N THR A 256 6.72 4.46 -19.65
CA THR A 256 7.48 3.82 -18.57
C THR A 256 7.35 2.30 -18.69
N PHE A 257 8.47 1.58 -18.60
CA PHE A 257 8.45 0.12 -18.47
C PHE A 257 8.03 -0.28 -17.05
N VAL A 258 7.03 -1.16 -16.97
CA VAL A 258 6.54 -1.77 -15.73
C VAL A 258 6.94 -3.24 -15.75
N GLU A 259 7.93 -3.56 -14.92
CA GLU A 259 8.45 -4.91 -14.76
C GLU A 259 7.40 -5.77 -14.04
N ARG A 260 7.13 -6.96 -14.60
CA ARG A 260 6.22 -7.96 -14.02
C ARG A 260 7.04 -9.07 -13.38
N SER A 261 6.54 -9.59 -12.27
CA SER A 261 6.99 -10.87 -11.73
C SER A 261 6.35 -12.01 -12.51
N TYR A 262 7.18 -12.95 -12.96
CA TYR A 262 6.78 -14.21 -13.61
C TYR A 262 7.33 -15.42 -12.82
N ALA A 263 7.21 -15.38 -11.49
CA ALA A 263 7.49 -16.56 -10.66
C ALA A 263 6.47 -17.69 -10.96
N PRO A 264 6.79 -18.97 -10.73
CA PRO A 264 5.85 -20.07 -11.01
C PRO A 264 4.55 -20.04 -10.18
N ASP A 265 4.50 -19.27 -9.09
CA ASP A 265 3.27 -18.97 -8.34
C ASP A 265 2.48 -17.76 -8.91
N SER A 266 2.83 -17.29 -10.11
CA SER A 266 2.21 -16.14 -10.80
C SER A 266 1.80 -16.41 -12.24
N ASP A 267 1.85 -17.68 -12.68
CA ASP A 267 1.25 -18.11 -13.94
C ASP A 267 -0.24 -17.71 -13.97
N ASP A 268 -0.72 -17.28 -15.15
CA ASP A 268 -2.12 -16.88 -15.28
C ASP A 268 -3.02 -18.10 -15.08
N GLU A 269 -4.06 -17.90 -14.26
CA GLU A 269 -5.28 -18.66 -14.43
C GLU A 269 -5.82 -18.32 -15.83
N GLU A 270 -5.55 -19.19 -16.80
CA GLU A 270 -6.60 -19.46 -17.77
C GLU A 270 -7.87 -19.76 -16.96
N GLU A 271 -8.98 -19.10 -17.28
CA GLU A 271 -10.32 -19.58 -16.96
C GLU A 271 -10.63 -20.85 -17.77
N SER A 272 -9.73 -21.85 -17.67
CA SER A 272 -10.24 -23.16 -17.39
C SER A 272 -11.10 -23.03 -16.14
N GLU A 273 -12.41 -22.94 -16.37
CA GLU A 273 -13.29 -23.85 -15.67
C GLU A 273 -12.69 -25.26 -15.84
N SER A 274 -11.74 -25.61 -14.98
CA SER A 274 -11.67 -26.94 -14.45
C SER A 274 -13.00 -27.15 -13.74
N LYS A 275 -14.01 -27.50 -14.55
CA LYS A 275 -15.09 -28.39 -14.16
C LYS A 275 -14.39 -29.61 -13.57
N ILE A 276 -14.14 -29.54 -12.27
CA ILE A 276 -13.96 -30.68 -11.41
C ILE A 276 -15.11 -31.60 -11.84
N LYS A 277 -14.78 -32.68 -12.52
CA LYS A 277 -15.79 -33.66 -12.92
C LYS A 277 -16.36 -34.16 -11.61
N ALA A 278 -17.63 -33.87 -11.33
CA ALA A 278 -18.33 -34.43 -10.19
C ALA A 278 -18.18 -35.96 -10.28
N GLY A 279 -17.35 -36.51 -9.40
CA GLY A 279 -16.50 -37.65 -9.78
C GLY A 279 -15.17 -37.76 -9.03
N ASP A 280 -15.03 -37.08 -7.89
CA ASP A 280 -14.33 -37.61 -6.72
C ASP A 280 -14.82 -36.85 -5.48
N ASP A 281 -15.68 -37.46 -4.66
CA ASP A 281 -16.16 -36.90 -3.39
C ASP A 281 -15.08 -37.05 -2.31
N ALA A 282 -13.91 -36.44 -2.57
CA ALA A 282 -12.83 -36.36 -1.62
C ALA A 282 -13.18 -35.33 -0.53
N GLU A 283 -13.63 -35.83 0.62
CA GLU A 283 -13.95 -35.01 1.80
C GLU A 283 -12.86 -33.96 2.07
N ILE A 284 -13.25 -32.69 2.09
CA ILE A 284 -12.36 -31.59 2.46
C ILE A 284 -12.03 -31.76 3.95
N PRO A 285 -10.75 -31.87 4.34
CA PRO A 285 -10.38 -32.07 5.73
C PRO A 285 -10.89 -30.93 6.61
N GLU A 286 -11.43 -31.26 7.78
CA GLU A 286 -11.72 -30.26 8.81
C GLU A 286 -10.42 -29.55 9.25
N SER A 287 -10.53 -28.27 9.57
CA SER A 287 -9.41 -27.48 10.08
C SER A 287 -9.06 -27.88 11.51
N LYS A 288 -7.77 -28.03 11.81
CA LYS A 288 -7.27 -28.33 13.17
C LYS A 288 -7.08 -27.07 14.02
N LEU A 289 -7.23 -25.89 13.41
CA LEU A 289 -7.13 -24.60 14.09
C LEU A 289 -8.34 -24.37 15.01
N ALA A 290 -8.15 -23.62 16.10
CA ALA A 290 -9.29 -23.17 16.91
C ALA A 290 -10.23 -22.28 16.06
N PRO A 291 -11.57 -22.34 16.23
CA PRO A 291 -12.51 -21.57 15.40
C PRO A 291 -12.22 -20.07 15.32
N ALA A 292 -11.80 -19.47 16.43
CA ALA A 292 -11.37 -18.07 16.48
C ALA A 292 -10.19 -17.75 15.54
N VAL A 293 -9.28 -18.71 15.32
CA VAL A 293 -8.15 -18.58 14.39
C VAL A 293 -8.61 -18.85 12.95
N GLN A 294 -9.54 -19.78 12.72
CA GLN A 294 -10.16 -19.99 11.41
C GLN A 294 -10.83 -18.70 10.90
N GLU A 295 -11.69 -18.08 11.71
CA GLU A 295 -12.33 -16.78 11.44
C GLU A 295 -11.34 -15.63 11.22
N LEU A 296 -10.12 -15.73 11.75
CA LEU A 296 -9.05 -14.75 11.54
C LEU A 296 -8.36 -14.99 10.18
N MET A 297 -8.10 -16.24 9.80
CA MET A 297 -7.56 -16.56 8.46
C MET A 297 -8.55 -16.12 7.38
N GLU A 298 -9.84 -16.41 7.54
CA GLU A 298 -10.94 -15.96 6.67
C GLU A 298 -11.05 -14.43 6.52
N LEU A 299 -10.59 -13.67 7.53
CA LEU A 299 -10.55 -12.21 7.53
C LEU A 299 -9.30 -11.66 6.81
N ILE A 300 -8.12 -12.20 7.09
CA ILE A 300 -6.84 -11.65 6.57
C ILE A 300 -6.49 -12.14 5.16
N PHE A 301 -7.04 -13.28 4.71
CA PHE A 301 -6.89 -13.79 3.34
C PHE A 301 -8.13 -13.55 2.47
N ASN A 302 -9.01 -12.62 2.88
CA ASN A 302 -10.28 -12.37 2.22
C ASN A 302 -10.12 -11.63 0.88
N GLN A 303 -10.23 -12.37 -0.23
CA GLN A 303 -10.05 -11.82 -1.59
C GLN A 303 -11.03 -10.68 -1.93
N GLN A 304 -12.25 -10.68 -1.38
CA GLN A 304 -13.18 -9.56 -1.57
C GLN A 304 -12.72 -8.30 -0.80
N TYR A 305 -12.14 -8.44 0.38
CA TYR A 305 -11.55 -7.30 1.10
C TYR A 305 -10.28 -6.78 0.42
N PHE A 306 -9.46 -7.64 -0.19
CA PHE A 306 -8.34 -7.24 -1.04
C PHE A 306 -8.85 -6.40 -2.22
N ALA A 307 -9.88 -6.87 -2.92
CA ALA A 307 -10.54 -6.12 -4.00
C ALA A 307 -11.13 -4.78 -3.51
N ASN A 308 -11.77 -4.75 -2.33
CA ASN A 308 -12.30 -3.52 -1.73
C ASN A 308 -11.19 -2.50 -1.45
N VAL A 309 -10.06 -2.93 -0.87
CA VAL A 309 -8.94 -2.05 -0.52
C VAL A 309 -8.26 -1.51 -1.79
N MET A 310 -7.94 -2.38 -2.75
CA MET A 310 -7.37 -1.97 -4.03
C MET A 310 -8.30 -1.00 -4.79
N SER A 311 -9.61 -1.29 -4.85
CA SER A 311 -10.58 -0.40 -5.51
C SER A 311 -10.71 0.95 -4.80
N ALA A 312 -10.69 1.00 -3.47
CA ALA A 312 -10.80 2.24 -2.70
C ALA A 312 -9.52 3.09 -2.78
N MET A 313 -8.37 2.48 -3.05
CA MET A 313 -7.11 3.16 -3.39
C MET A 313 -6.96 3.42 -4.90
N ASN A 314 -7.98 3.12 -5.71
CA ASN A 314 -7.99 3.27 -7.18
C ASN A 314 -6.92 2.43 -7.92
N TYR A 315 -6.39 1.36 -7.35
CA TYR A 315 -5.34 0.53 -7.97
C TYR A 315 -5.88 -0.38 -9.09
N ASP A 316 -5.20 -0.41 -10.24
CA ASP A 316 -5.60 -1.23 -11.40
C ASP A 316 -5.01 -2.66 -11.32
N VAL A 317 -5.62 -3.46 -10.45
CA VAL A 317 -5.29 -4.88 -10.25
C VAL A 317 -5.44 -5.73 -11.50
N LYS A 318 -6.31 -5.36 -12.46
CA LYS A 318 -6.44 -6.09 -13.73
C LYS A 318 -5.21 -5.91 -14.60
N LYS A 319 -4.67 -4.69 -14.63
CA LYS A 319 -3.47 -4.36 -15.40
C LYS A 319 -2.19 -4.88 -14.75
N LEU A 320 -2.11 -4.86 -13.41
CA LEU A 320 -0.98 -5.40 -12.65
C LEU A 320 -1.46 -6.16 -11.38
N PRO A 321 -1.77 -7.47 -11.51
CA PRO A 321 -2.14 -8.32 -10.37
C PRO A 321 -1.04 -8.39 -9.31
N LEU A 322 -1.41 -8.60 -8.03
CA LEU A 322 -0.47 -8.60 -6.89
C LEU A 322 0.71 -9.57 -7.07
N GLY A 323 0.46 -10.84 -7.38
CA GLY A 323 1.51 -11.82 -7.68
C GLY A 323 2.42 -11.47 -8.86
N LYS A 324 2.00 -10.55 -9.74
CA LYS A 324 2.79 -10.02 -10.88
C LYS A 324 3.43 -8.66 -10.60
N LEU A 325 3.17 -8.02 -9.46
CA LEU A 325 3.83 -6.79 -9.04
C LEU A 325 5.27 -7.10 -8.60
N SER A 326 6.28 -6.68 -9.36
CA SER A 326 7.69 -6.96 -9.00
C SER A 326 8.18 -6.10 -7.83
N LYS A 327 9.25 -6.53 -7.15
CA LYS A 327 9.91 -5.72 -6.10
C LYS A 327 10.49 -4.45 -6.72
N THR A 328 11.14 -4.55 -7.87
CA THR A 328 11.70 -3.41 -8.64
C THR A 328 10.64 -2.38 -9.01
N THR A 329 9.43 -2.79 -9.38
CA THR A 329 8.30 -1.88 -9.68
C THR A 329 7.81 -1.14 -8.42
N LEU A 330 7.72 -1.81 -7.26
CA LEU A 330 7.45 -1.15 -5.97
C LEU A 330 8.56 -0.15 -5.60
N THR A 331 9.83 -0.56 -5.69
CA THR A 331 11.01 0.29 -5.40
C THR A 331 11.08 1.53 -6.30
N ARG A 332 10.81 1.38 -7.60
CA ARG A 332 10.74 2.50 -8.56
C ARG A 332 9.53 3.40 -8.29
N GLY A 333 8.39 2.84 -7.86
CA GLY A 333 7.24 3.61 -7.38
C GLY A 333 7.57 4.47 -6.16
N TYR A 334 8.22 3.90 -5.15
CA TYR A 334 8.72 4.63 -3.99
C TYR A 334 9.70 5.76 -4.38
N GLN A 335 10.67 5.48 -5.26
CA GLN A 335 11.63 6.49 -5.72
C GLN A 335 10.93 7.64 -6.47
N ALA A 336 9.90 7.37 -7.29
CA ALA A 336 9.12 8.42 -7.95
C ALA A 336 8.37 9.32 -6.94
N LEU A 337 7.84 8.75 -5.84
CA LEU A 337 7.27 9.55 -4.74
C LEU A 337 8.33 10.32 -3.95
N LYS A 338 9.56 9.79 -3.85
CA LYS A 338 10.71 10.45 -3.19
C LYS A 338 11.23 11.64 -4.00
N ASP A 339 11.35 11.48 -5.32
CA ASP A 339 11.72 12.57 -6.24
C ASP A 339 10.66 13.68 -6.20
N LEU A 340 9.37 13.30 -6.17
CA LEU A 340 8.27 14.25 -6.00
C LEU A 340 8.28 14.93 -4.63
N SER A 341 8.49 14.18 -3.54
CA SER A 341 8.62 14.72 -2.19
C SER A 341 9.69 15.81 -2.12
N ALA A 342 10.88 15.52 -2.66
CA ALA A 342 11.98 16.49 -2.69
C ALA A 342 11.58 17.78 -3.44
N LEU A 343 10.83 17.67 -4.54
CA LEU A 343 10.29 18.83 -5.27
C LEU A 343 9.21 19.60 -4.49
N LEU A 344 8.32 18.92 -3.77
CA LEU A 344 7.30 19.56 -2.94
C LEU A 344 7.94 20.34 -1.76
N ASP A 345 9.03 19.80 -1.21
CA ASP A 345 9.75 20.38 -0.07
C ASP A 345 10.78 21.45 -0.50
N ASP A 346 11.40 21.34 -1.70
CA ASP A 346 12.16 22.41 -2.37
C ASP A 346 11.71 22.64 -3.84
N PRO A 347 10.82 23.63 -4.07
CA PRO A 347 10.39 24.04 -5.41
C PRO A 347 11.52 24.53 -6.34
N SER A 348 12.72 24.83 -5.84
CA SER A 348 13.85 25.27 -6.68
C SER A 348 14.38 24.15 -7.60
N LEU A 349 14.21 22.89 -7.19
CA LEU A 349 14.58 21.70 -7.97
C LEU A 349 13.90 21.65 -9.34
N ALA A 350 12.71 22.26 -9.47
CA ALA A 350 12.01 22.40 -10.75
C ALA A 350 12.92 22.99 -11.85
N ALA A 351 13.67 24.04 -11.52
CA ALA A 351 14.56 24.73 -12.44
C ALA A 351 15.96 24.12 -12.45
N SER A 352 16.52 23.77 -11.29
CA SER A 352 17.92 23.33 -11.16
C SER A 352 18.16 21.86 -11.53
N GLN A 353 17.18 20.98 -11.30
CA GLN A 353 17.27 19.54 -11.59
C GLN A 353 16.41 19.15 -12.80
N TYR A 354 15.21 19.71 -12.94
CA TYR A 354 14.24 19.32 -13.98
C TYR A 354 14.12 20.31 -15.16
N GLY A 355 14.82 21.46 -15.12
CA GLY A 355 14.89 22.43 -16.21
C GLY A 355 13.54 23.03 -16.64
N THR A 356 12.56 23.10 -15.74
CA THR A 356 11.17 23.44 -16.07
C THR A 356 10.45 24.21 -14.94
N SER A 357 9.18 24.57 -15.14
CA SER A 357 8.37 25.20 -14.11
C SER A 357 7.93 24.20 -13.02
N TYR A 358 7.78 24.65 -11.78
CA TYR A 358 7.31 23.83 -10.65
C TYR A 358 6.10 22.98 -11.01
N ASN A 359 5.02 23.61 -11.50
CA ASN A 359 3.78 22.92 -11.90
C ASN A 359 4.01 21.79 -12.92
N GLN A 360 4.92 21.99 -13.88
CA GLN A 360 5.24 20.99 -14.90
C GLN A 360 6.09 19.85 -14.33
N ALA A 361 7.06 20.14 -13.46
CA ALA A 361 7.84 19.12 -12.77
C ALA A 361 6.95 18.26 -11.83
N THR A 362 6.04 18.89 -11.07
CA THR A 362 5.05 18.20 -10.23
C THR A 362 4.12 17.32 -11.07
N GLU A 363 3.68 17.79 -12.24
CA GLU A 363 2.88 16.97 -13.18
C GLU A 363 3.71 15.80 -13.74
N ASP A 364 4.92 16.04 -14.24
CA ASP A 364 5.74 15.00 -14.88
C ASP A 364 6.21 13.92 -13.88
N LEU A 365 6.47 14.26 -12.62
CA LEU A 365 6.76 13.28 -11.56
C LEU A 365 5.50 12.51 -11.13
N SER A 366 4.34 13.18 -11.00
CA SER A 366 3.05 12.48 -10.78
C SER A 366 2.74 11.51 -11.92
N ASN A 367 2.93 11.95 -13.16
CA ASN A 367 2.77 11.17 -14.38
C ASN A 367 3.70 9.95 -14.42
N SER A 368 4.94 10.08 -13.92
CA SER A 368 5.91 9.00 -13.77
C SER A 368 5.40 7.94 -12.77
N PHE A 369 5.02 8.37 -11.56
CA PHE A 369 4.46 7.49 -10.54
C PHE A 369 3.21 6.74 -11.03
N PHE A 370 2.21 7.44 -11.58
CA PHE A 370 0.99 6.83 -12.12
C PHE A 370 1.21 6.06 -13.44
N SER A 371 2.43 6.06 -14.00
CA SER A 371 2.82 5.13 -15.07
C SER A 371 3.42 3.84 -14.50
N LEU A 372 4.22 3.93 -13.44
CA LEU A 372 4.79 2.79 -12.72
C LEU A 372 3.73 1.98 -11.98
N ILE A 373 2.89 2.66 -11.20
CA ILE A 373 1.82 2.09 -10.37
C ILE A 373 0.48 2.31 -11.07
N PRO A 374 -0.15 1.27 -11.64
CA PRO A 374 -1.36 1.43 -12.45
C PRO A 374 -2.59 1.84 -11.63
N HIS A 375 -3.35 2.81 -12.13
CA HIS A 375 -4.52 3.38 -11.43
C HIS A 375 -5.75 3.54 -12.34
N ILE A 376 -6.93 3.36 -11.75
CA ILE A 376 -8.27 3.47 -12.37
C ILE A 376 -8.90 4.83 -12.04
N PHE A 377 -8.61 5.84 -12.85
CA PHE A 377 -9.27 7.16 -12.77
C PHE A 377 -10.50 7.31 -13.70
N GLY A 378 -10.87 6.24 -14.41
CA GLY A 378 -12.03 6.19 -15.29
C GLY A 378 -12.01 7.24 -16.41
N ARG A 379 -13.03 8.12 -16.41
CA ARG A 379 -13.17 9.25 -17.36
C ARG A 379 -12.84 10.62 -16.75
N TYR A 380 -12.48 10.68 -15.49
CA TYR A 380 -12.08 11.94 -14.84
C TYR A 380 -10.71 12.40 -15.33
N SER A 381 -10.31 13.63 -14.99
CA SER A 381 -8.90 14.01 -15.15
C SER A 381 -8.05 13.15 -14.23
N LEU A 382 -6.89 12.73 -14.74
CA LEU A 382 -5.85 12.16 -13.89
C LEU A 382 -5.46 13.20 -12.84
N PRO A 383 -5.25 12.82 -11.57
CA PRO A 383 -4.80 13.74 -10.54
C PRO A 383 -3.34 14.13 -10.75
N VAL A 384 -2.93 15.18 -10.05
CA VAL A 384 -1.53 15.56 -9.86
C VAL A 384 -1.33 15.61 -8.34
N ILE A 385 -0.32 14.92 -7.84
CA ILE A 385 0.01 14.88 -6.40
C ILE A 385 0.69 16.20 -6.08
N ARG A 386 -0.02 17.09 -5.36
CA ARG A 386 0.37 18.52 -5.19
C ARG A 386 0.75 18.90 -3.76
N ASP A 387 0.52 18.01 -2.81
CA ASP A 387 0.71 18.25 -1.39
C ASP A 387 1.09 16.95 -0.65
N GLN A 388 1.49 17.13 0.61
CA GLN A 388 1.99 16.07 1.47
C GLN A 388 0.88 15.09 1.94
N ASP A 389 -0.41 15.41 1.81
CA ASP A 389 -1.50 14.52 2.21
C ASP A 389 -1.97 13.63 1.05
N MET A 390 -1.90 14.13 -0.19
CA MET A 390 -1.92 13.27 -1.39
C MET A 390 -0.72 12.32 -1.39
N LEU A 391 0.50 12.83 -1.10
CA LEU A 391 1.71 11.99 -1.07
C LEU A 391 1.58 10.83 -0.07
N LYS A 392 1.06 11.08 1.14
CA LYS A 392 0.78 10.04 2.17
C LYS A 392 -0.18 8.95 1.69
N GLN A 393 -1.18 9.29 0.89
CA GLN A 393 -2.14 8.31 0.37
C GLN A 393 -1.45 7.33 -0.58
N GLU A 394 -0.58 7.83 -1.46
CA GLU A 394 0.19 7.01 -2.41
C GLU A 394 1.29 6.18 -1.73
N ILE A 395 1.92 6.71 -0.67
CA ILE A 395 2.83 5.94 0.20
C ILE A 395 2.08 4.77 0.84
N GLY A 396 0.92 5.04 1.47
CA GLY A 396 0.10 4.01 2.12
C GLY A 396 -0.49 2.98 1.17
N LEU A 397 -0.68 3.33 -0.11
CA LEU A 397 -0.97 2.36 -1.17
C LEU A 397 0.23 1.44 -1.41
N LEU A 398 1.45 1.97 -1.61
CA LEU A 398 2.64 1.13 -1.83
C LEU A 398 2.93 0.19 -0.65
N GLU A 399 2.76 0.66 0.60
CA GLU A 399 2.88 -0.17 1.80
C GLU A 399 1.84 -1.30 1.78
N SER A 400 0.57 -0.97 1.51
CA SER A 400 -0.51 -1.96 1.49
C SER A 400 -0.41 -2.95 0.33
N LEU A 401 0.10 -2.53 -0.83
CA LEU A 401 0.44 -3.42 -1.95
C LEU A 401 1.56 -4.39 -1.58
N SER A 402 2.56 -3.96 -0.79
CA SER A 402 3.61 -4.86 -0.31
C SER A 402 3.06 -5.91 0.64
N ASP A 403 2.28 -5.50 1.65
CA ASP A 403 1.70 -6.44 2.62
C ASP A 403 0.69 -7.41 1.98
N MET A 404 -0.17 -6.91 1.08
CA MET A 404 -1.12 -7.75 0.33
C MET A 404 -0.41 -8.68 -0.67
N LYS A 405 0.73 -8.29 -1.25
CA LYS A 405 1.52 -9.19 -2.10
C LYS A 405 2.10 -10.36 -1.30
N ASP A 406 2.64 -10.10 -0.11
CA ASP A 406 3.20 -11.19 0.72
C ASP A 406 2.09 -12.15 1.18
N ALA A 407 0.88 -11.64 1.44
CA ALA A 407 -0.31 -12.45 1.71
C ALA A 407 -0.81 -13.25 0.47
N ASP A 408 -0.81 -12.64 -0.72
CA ASP A 408 -1.16 -13.31 -1.99
C ASP A 408 -0.19 -14.46 -2.32
N ALA A 409 1.10 -14.31 -1.97
CA ALA A 409 2.09 -15.38 -2.12
C ALA A 409 1.78 -16.58 -1.20
N ILE A 410 1.43 -16.35 0.07
CA ILE A 410 1.01 -17.41 1.00
C ILE A 410 -0.24 -18.13 0.49
N PHE A 411 -1.27 -17.37 0.09
CA PHE A 411 -2.54 -17.88 -0.46
C PHE A 411 -2.36 -18.73 -1.74
N LYS A 412 -1.25 -18.59 -2.47
CA LYS A 412 -0.97 -19.33 -3.71
C LYS A 412 -0.12 -20.57 -3.52
N GLN A 413 0.73 -20.62 -2.49
CA GLN A 413 1.42 -21.86 -2.11
C GLN A 413 0.44 -22.99 -1.76
N ASP A 414 -0.80 -22.65 -1.34
CA ASP A 414 -1.92 -23.59 -1.17
C ASP A 414 -2.26 -24.40 -2.43
N LYS A 415 -2.13 -23.81 -3.63
CA LYS A 415 -2.58 -24.41 -4.90
C LYS A 415 -1.55 -25.37 -5.52
N ASN A 416 -0.26 -25.05 -5.41
CA ASN A 416 0.79 -25.72 -6.17
C ASN A 416 1.35 -26.99 -5.50
N LYS A 417 1.10 -27.20 -4.20
CA LYS A 417 1.52 -28.40 -3.46
C LYS A 417 0.65 -29.62 -3.79
N LYS A 418 1.18 -30.53 -4.62
CA LYS A 418 0.73 -31.94 -4.74
C LYS A 418 1.15 -32.78 -3.51
N ASP A 419 1.00 -32.22 -2.31
CA ASP A 419 1.44 -32.89 -1.08
C ASP A 419 0.54 -34.08 -0.73
N THR A 420 1.16 -35.15 -0.22
CA THR A 420 0.49 -36.37 0.24
C THR A 420 -0.43 -36.15 1.45
N GLU A 421 -0.30 -35.03 2.15
CA GLU A 421 -1.18 -34.66 3.26
C GLU A 421 -2.37 -33.82 2.77
N ARG A 422 -3.58 -34.39 2.88
CA ARG A 422 -4.82 -33.63 2.77
C ARG A 422 -4.94 -32.71 3.99
N LEU A 423 -4.46 -31.47 3.88
CA LEU A 423 -4.67 -30.40 4.86
C LEU A 423 -5.79 -29.45 4.41
N ASN A 424 -6.51 -28.89 5.38
CA ASN A 424 -7.43 -27.78 5.13
C ASN A 424 -6.66 -26.58 4.54
N ILE A 425 -7.37 -25.65 3.89
CA ILE A 425 -6.77 -24.44 3.31
C ILE A 425 -6.34 -23.47 4.43
N LEU A 426 -7.17 -23.28 5.46
CA LEU A 426 -6.87 -22.35 6.56
C LEU A 426 -5.63 -22.79 7.35
N ASP A 427 -5.45 -24.10 7.56
CA ASP A 427 -4.27 -24.67 8.23
C ASP A 427 -2.98 -24.40 7.45
N ARG A 428 -3.00 -24.44 6.11
CA ARG A 428 -1.84 -24.14 5.27
C ARG A 428 -1.53 -22.64 5.22
N GLN A 429 -2.57 -21.81 5.13
CA GLN A 429 -2.43 -20.35 5.24
C GLN A 429 -1.84 -19.93 6.59
N PHE A 430 -2.30 -20.56 7.67
CA PHE A 430 -1.73 -20.35 9.01
C PHE A 430 -0.27 -20.82 9.12
N GLN A 431 0.09 -21.98 8.53
CA GLN A 431 1.49 -22.40 8.44
C GLN A 431 2.36 -21.38 7.69
N GLY A 432 1.85 -20.82 6.60
CA GLY A 432 2.53 -19.77 5.81
C GLY A 432 2.76 -18.45 6.55
N LEU A 433 2.08 -18.21 7.67
CA LEU A 433 2.36 -17.06 8.55
C LEU A 433 3.59 -17.24 9.43
N GLY A 434 4.14 -18.45 9.59
CA GLY A 434 5.31 -18.68 10.45
C GLY A 434 5.09 -18.30 11.91
N MET A 435 3.97 -18.74 12.50
CA MET A 435 3.61 -18.45 13.90
C MET A 435 4.08 -19.56 14.85
N GLU A 436 4.75 -19.19 15.94
CA GLU A 436 5.07 -20.09 17.06
C GLU A 436 3.91 -20.16 18.07
N GLU A 437 3.17 -19.07 18.29
CA GLU A 437 1.91 -19.04 19.05
C GLU A 437 0.83 -18.21 18.33
N MET A 438 -0.42 -18.67 18.40
CA MET A 438 -1.62 -17.85 18.16
C MET A 438 -2.78 -18.35 19.06
N THR A 439 -2.65 -18.18 20.37
CA THR A 439 -3.59 -18.72 21.36
C THR A 439 -4.76 -17.74 21.57
N PRO A 440 -6.02 -18.09 21.23
CA PRO A 440 -7.18 -17.25 21.53
C PRO A 440 -7.45 -17.23 23.03
N LEU A 441 -7.46 -16.03 23.62
CA LEU A 441 -7.60 -15.85 25.06
C LEU A 441 -9.05 -16.02 25.51
N LYS A 442 -9.26 -16.75 26.61
CA LYS A 442 -10.59 -16.92 27.22
C LYS A 442 -11.09 -15.57 27.72
N HIS A 443 -12.30 -15.17 27.31
CA HIS A 443 -12.89 -13.87 27.67
C HIS A 443 -13.02 -13.65 29.19
N THR A 444 -13.05 -14.72 29.99
CA THR A 444 -13.09 -14.69 31.47
C THR A 444 -11.72 -14.62 32.15
N SER A 445 -10.61 -14.65 31.41
CA SER A 445 -9.25 -14.62 31.97
C SER A 445 -8.82 -13.20 32.37
N THR A 446 -7.96 -13.10 33.39
CA THR A 446 -7.35 -11.84 33.82
C THR A 446 -6.58 -11.17 32.68
N GLU A 447 -5.81 -11.95 31.91
CA GLU A 447 -5.08 -11.53 30.72
C GLU A 447 -6.00 -10.79 29.73
N PHE A 448 -7.09 -11.44 29.30
CA PHE A 448 -8.09 -10.85 28.40
C PHE A 448 -8.74 -9.58 29.00
N GLN A 449 -9.09 -9.59 30.29
CA GLN A 449 -9.78 -8.44 30.91
C GLN A 449 -8.85 -7.21 31.05
N GLN A 450 -7.58 -7.39 31.43
CA GLN A 450 -6.61 -6.29 31.47
C GLN A 450 -6.34 -5.72 30.07
N LEU A 451 -6.19 -6.60 29.07
CA LEU A 451 -6.00 -6.21 27.66
C LEU A 451 -7.23 -5.48 27.09
N LYS A 452 -8.44 -5.95 27.39
CA LYS A 452 -9.71 -5.30 27.03
C LYS A 452 -9.86 -3.93 27.70
N ASN A 453 -9.50 -3.80 28.98
CA ASN A 453 -9.54 -2.52 29.68
C ASN A 453 -8.53 -1.53 29.06
N TYR A 454 -7.31 -1.99 28.73
CA TYR A 454 -6.34 -1.14 28.02
C TYR A 454 -6.93 -0.61 26.70
N LEU A 455 -7.58 -1.47 25.89
CA LEU A 455 -8.25 -1.06 24.66
C LEU A 455 -9.35 -0.02 24.92
N LEU A 456 -10.24 -0.27 25.90
CA LEU A 456 -11.44 0.54 26.14
C LEU A 456 -11.17 1.88 26.85
N ASP A 457 -10.20 1.93 27.76
CA ASP A 457 -9.92 3.11 28.59
C ASP A 457 -8.86 4.04 27.99
N THR A 458 -8.04 3.57 27.04
CA THR A 458 -7.08 4.42 26.30
C THR A 458 -7.60 4.97 24.98
N ARG A 459 -8.93 5.05 24.83
CA ARG A 459 -9.56 5.74 23.71
C ARG A 459 -9.35 7.25 23.82
N GLY A 460 -8.77 7.84 22.77
CA GLY A 460 -8.74 9.28 22.56
C GLY A 460 -10.15 9.85 22.41
N SER A 461 -10.47 10.84 23.25
CA SER A 461 -11.77 11.52 23.31
C SER A 461 -12.20 12.21 22.02
N THR A 462 -11.28 12.58 21.12
CA THR A 462 -11.62 13.23 19.84
C THR A 462 -12.04 12.24 18.76
N HIS A 463 -11.80 10.94 18.94
CA HIS A 463 -12.02 9.91 17.91
C HIS A 463 -13.40 9.24 17.97
N ASN A 464 -14.17 9.44 19.05
CA ASN A 464 -15.49 8.82 19.27
C ASN A 464 -15.54 7.28 19.11
N ALA A 465 -14.39 6.59 19.19
CA ALA A 465 -14.27 5.18 18.87
C ALA A 465 -15.16 4.30 19.76
N ASN A 466 -15.95 3.44 19.12
CA ASN A 466 -16.65 2.34 19.78
C ASN A 466 -15.87 1.05 19.50
N TYR A 467 -15.97 0.07 20.40
CA TYR A 467 -15.30 -1.23 20.24
C TYR A 467 -16.19 -2.36 20.74
N GLN A 468 -16.58 -3.26 19.85
CA GLN A 468 -16.92 -4.63 20.21
C GLN A 468 -15.64 -5.47 20.09
N VAL A 469 -15.19 -6.07 21.20
CA VAL A 469 -14.05 -7.00 21.17
C VAL A 469 -14.57 -8.40 20.84
N ASP A 470 -14.28 -8.89 19.64
CA ASP A 470 -14.66 -10.24 19.21
C ASP A 470 -13.68 -11.26 19.81
N GLN A 471 -12.37 -11.06 19.61
CA GLN A 471 -11.31 -11.92 20.14
C GLN A 471 -10.02 -11.16 20.45
N ILE A 472 -9.22 -11.70 21.38
CA ILE A 472 -7.84 -11.32 21.62
C ILE A 472 -6.99 -12.60 21.55
N PHE A 473 -5.90 -12.57 20.81
CA PHE A 473 -4.95 -13.66 20.67
C PHE A 473 -3.62 -13.23 21.30
N ARG A 474 -2.99 -14.11 22.08
CA ARG A 474 -1.54 -14.00 22.33
C ARG A 474 -0.81 -14.59 21.14
N ILE A 475 0.23 -13.90 20.67
CA ILE A 475 0.97 -14.27 19.45
C ILE A 475 2.48 -14.26 19.68
N GLU A 476 3.16 -15.19 19.01
CA GLU A 476 4.63 -15.29 18.95
C GLU A 476 4.98 -15.63 17.49
N ARG A 477 5.85 -14.83 16.86
CA ARG A 477 6.30 -15.00 15.47
C ARG A 477 7.62 -15.77 15.42
N GLN A 478 7.80 -16.62 14.41
CA GLN A 478 8.98 -17.47 14.29
C GLN A 478 10.29 -16.67 14.34
N GLY A 479 11.14 -16.99 15.32
CA GLY A 479 12.43 -16.33 15.53
C GLY A 479 12.39 -14.85 15.95
N GLU A 480 11.21 -14.23 16.12
CA GLU A 480 11.11 -12.82 16.51
C GLU A 480 11.62 -12.57 17.92
N LYS A 481 11.30 -13.46 18.86
CA LYS A 481 11.88 -13.45 20.21
C LYS A 481 13.41 -13.52 20.16
N SER A 482 13.96 -14.40 19.32
CA SER A 482 15.42 -14.50 19.15
C SER A 482 16.02 -13.22 18.58
N ARG A 483 15.39 -12.61 17.55
CA ARG A 483 15.82 -11.33 16.97
C ARG A 483 15.90 -10.24 18.04
N PHE A 484 14.88 -10.18 18.91
CA PHE A 484 14.76 -9.20 19.99
C PHE A 484 15.81 -9.45 21.09
N ASP A 485 15.91 -10.68 21.59
CA ASP A 485 16.78 -11.08 22.70
C ASP A 485 18.28 -11.10 22.36
N THR A 486 18.65 -11.22 21.07
CA THR A 486 20.06 -11.13 20.62
C THR A 486 20.40 -9.79 19.96
N SER A 487 19.53 -8.78 20.08
CA SER A 487 19.73 -7.47 19.47
C SER A 487 20.71 -6.57 20.26
N PRO A 488 21.22 -5.47 19.69
CA PRO A 488 21.88 -4.39 20.45
C PRO A 488 20.97 -3.72 21.51
N PHE A 489 19.67 -4.00 21.45
CA PHE A 489 18.64 -3.45 22.34
C PHE A 489 18.35 -4.39 23.54
N ALA A 490 18.84 -5.64 23.49
CA ALA A 490 18.64 -6.65 24.52
C ALA A 490 19.24 -6.29 25.89
N GLY A 491 18.88 -7.10 26.89
CA GLY A 491 19.22 -6.91 28.30
C GLY A 491 18.00 -6.43 29.13
N PRO A 492 18.25 -5.90 30.35
CA PRO A 492 17.19 -5.35 31.20
C PRO A 492 16.41 -4.22 30.51
N PRO A 493 15.08 -4.12 30.69
CA PRO A 493 14.24 -3.07 30.10
C PRO A 493 14.77 -1.65 30.34
N ARG A 494 14.96 -0.86 29.27
CA ARG A 494 15.42 0.53 29.31
C ARG A 494 14.29 1.48 28.95
N ASP A 495 13.19 1.41 29.71
CA ASP A 495 11.88 1.98 29.35
C ASP A 495 11.20 1.21 28.19
N ARG A 496 11.14 -0.12 28.31
CA ARG A 496 10.35 -0.98 27.44
C ARG A 496 8.86 -0.79 27.71
N ARG A 497 8.05 -0.70 26.66
CA ARG A 497 6.60 -0.44 26.76
C ARG A 497 5.78 -1.38 25.88
N LEU A 498 4.56 -1.66 26.32
CA LEU A 498 3.55 -2.38 25.55
C LEU A 498 2.62 -1.35 24.88
N LEU A 499 2.66 -1.25 23.55
CA LEU A 499 2.05 -0.13 22.79
C LEU A 499 1.26 -0.60 21.56
N TRP A 500 0.28 0.21 21.15
CA TRP A 500 -0.64 -0.08 20.05
C TRP A 500 -0.05 0.21 18.67
N HIS A 501 -0.12 -0.77 17.78
CA HIS A 501 -0.02 -0.58 16.33
C HIS A 501 -1.34 -0.97 15.65
N GLY A 502 -1.67 -0.35 14.51
CA GLY A 502 -2.90 -0.60 13.77
C GLY A 502 -2.68 -0.45 12.28
N SER A 503 -3.27 -1.35 11.49
CA SER A 503 -3.21 -1.37 10.03
C SER A 503 -4.47 -2.04 9.47
N ARG A 504 -4.65 -1.99 8.16
CA ARG A 504 -5.80 -2.62 7.48
C ARG A 504 -5.75 -4.13 7.64
N CYS A 505 -6.90 -4.78 7.80
CA CYS A 505 -6.98 -6.23 7.99
C CYS A 505 -6.31 -7.02 6.85
N THR A 506 -6.34 -6.48 5.62
CA THR A 506 -5.67 -7.01 4.42
C THR A 506 -4.14 -7.08 4.53
N ASN A 507 -3.54 -6.22 5.36
CA ASN A 507 -2.10 -6.15 5.53
C ASN A 507 -1.58 -7.19 6.55
N PHE A 508 -2.47 -7.81 7.34
CA PHE A 508 -2.04 -8.69 8.44
C PHE A 508 -1.43 -10.02 7.97
N GLY A 509 -1.72 -10.49 6.75
CA GLY A 509 -0.96 -11.62 6.16
C GLY A 509 0.52 -11.28 5.99
N GLY A 510 0.85 -10.08 5.50
CA GLY A 510 2.21 -9.57 5.41
C GLY A 510 2.83 -9.25 6.78
N ILE A 511 2.09 -8.59 7.67
CA ILE A 511 2.61 -8.18 8.99
C ILE A 511 2.85 -9.39 9.92
N LEU A 512 2.01 -10.43 9.87
CA LEU A 512 2.23 -11.64 10.68
C LEU A 512 3.34 -12.53 10.10
N SER A 513 3.46 -12.64 8.78
CA SER A 513 4.55 -13.43 8.16
C SER A 513 5.91 -12.74 8.18
N GLN A 514 6.00 -11.46 7.81
CA GLN A 514 7.26 -10.71 7.69
C GLN A 514 7.58 -9.84 8.92
N GLY A 515 6.56 -9.32 9.61
CA GLY A 515 6.69 -8.45 10.77
C GLY A 515 6.36 -6.99 10.47
N LEU A 516 6.48 -6.13 11.49
CA LEU A 516 6.46 -4.68 11.27
C LEU A 516 7.76 -4.25 10.59
N ARG A 517 7.62 -3.63 9.42
CA ARG A 517 8.73 -3.19 8.58
C ARG A 517 8.93 -1.69 8.70
N ILE A 518 10.17 -1.23 8.52
CA ILE A 518 10.48 0.19 8.33
C ILE A 518 10.45 0.48 6.82
N ALA A 519 9.89 1.62 6.45
CA ALA A 519 9.79 2.05 5.05
C ALA A 519 11.16 2.02 4.35
N PRO A 520 11.25 1.53 3.10
CA PRO A 520 12.53 1.28 2.43
C PRO A 520 13.31 2.57 2.15
N PRO A 521 14.64 2.53 1.93
CA PRO A 521 15.47 3.72 1.68
C PRO A 521 14.99 4.58 0.51
N GLU A 522 14.34 3.98 -0.48
CA GLU A 522 13.81 4.60 -1.70
C GLU A 522 12.46 5.30 -1.48
N ALA A 523 11.76 5.04 -0.37
CA ALA A 523 10.55 5.79 -0.03
C ALA A 523 10.87 7.28 0.27
N PRO A 524 9.93 8.21 0.06
CA PRO A 524 10.02 9.55 0.66
C PRO A 524 10.15 9.46 2.19
N VAL A 525 10.67 10.52 2.81
CA VAL A 525 10.62 10.69 4.27
C VAL A 525 9.43 11.55 4.69
N SER A 526 9.07 12.54 3.86
CA SER A 526 7.88 13.36 4.05
C SER A 526 6.64 12.48 3.90
N GLY A 527 5.78 12.53 4.90
CA GLY A 527 4.76 11.51 5.18
C GLY A 527 4.92 10.92 6.58
N TYR A 528 6.15 10.63 7.01
CA TYR A 528 6.46 10.10 8.34
C TYR A 528 6.91 11.24 9.27
N MET A 529 6.09 11.58 10.27
CA MET A 529 6.22 12.78 11.10
C MET A 529 7.56 12.92 11.85
N PHE A 530 8.16 11.78 12.20
CA PHE A 530 9.41 11.63 12.95
C PHE A 530 10.42 10.77 12.19
N GLY A 531 10.39 10.84 10.85
CA GLY A 531 11.22 10.01 9.97
C GLY A 531 10.75 8.56 9.88
N LYS A 532 11.46 7.75 9.09
CA LYS A 532 11.10 6.34 8.84
C LYS A 532 11.38 5.48 10.08
N GLY A 533 10.37 4.77 10.58
CA GLY A 533 10.46 3.90 11.74
C GLY A 533 9.16 3.14 11.97
N ILE A 534 9.10 2.30 13.01
CA ILE A 534 7.86 1.64 13.43
C ILE A 534 7.11 2.59 14.36
N TYR A 535 5.93 3.05 13.92
CA TYR A 535 5.07 3.96 14.68
C TYR A 535 4.12 3.19 15.61
N LEU A 536 4.15 3.56 16.89
CA LEU A 536 3.35 3.00 17.97
C LEU A 536 2.66 4.12 18.76
N ALA A 537 1.51 3.84 19.37
CA ALA A 537 0.79 4.77 20.24
C ALA A 537 0.43 4.15 21.59
N ASP A 538 0.32 4.96 22.63
CA ASP A 538 -0.21 4.54 23.93
C ASP A 538 -1.76 4.59 23.99
N MET A 539 -2.40 5.30 23.05
CA MET A 539 -3.84 5.48 22.93
C MET A 539 -4.44 4.57 21.83
N SER A 540 -5.29 3.61 22.21
CA SER A 540 -5.87 2.59 21.32
C SER A 540 -6.54 3.17 20.07
N SER A 541 -7.36 4.22 20.24
CA SER A 541 -8.11 4.81 19.12
C SER A 541 -7.27 5.66 18.16
N LYS A 542 -6.02 5.97 18.50
CA LYS A 542 -5.09 6.56 17.52
C LYS A 542 -4.67 5.50 16.51
N SER A 543 -4.24 4.34 16.97
CA SER A 543 -3.86 3.23 16.09
C SER A 543 -5.06 2.65 15.33
N ALA A 544 -6.26 2.64 15.93
CA ALA A 544 -7.48 2.15 15.27
C ALA A 544 -7.90 2.95 14.03
N ASN A 545 -7.52 4.23 13.92
CA ASN A 545 -7.80 5.06 12.74
C ASN A 545 -7.10 4.53 11.48
N TYR A 546 -5.97 3.82 11.63
CA TYR A 546 -5.20 3.23 10.52
C TYR A 546 -5.80 1.90 10.03
N CYS A 547 -6.75 1.31 10.75
CA CYS A 547 -7.38 0.04 10.38
C CYS A 547 -8.38 0.14 9.22
N CYS A 548 -8.92 1.34 8.95
CA CYS A 548 -9.90 1.62 7.89
C CYS A 548 -11.03 0.57 7.79
N SER A 549 -11.62 0.20 8.93
CA SER A 549 -12.55 -0.92 9.10
C SER A 549 -13.75 -0.96 8.16
N TYR A 550 -14.18 0.21 7.64
CA TYR A 550 -15.23 0.33 6.64
C TYR A 550 -14.92 -0.44 5.34
N GLN A 551 -13.64 -0.71 5.05
CA GLN A 551 -13.21 -1.53 3.90
C GLN A 551 -13.44 -3.04 4.14
N THR A 552 -13.49 -3.46 5.39
CA THR A 552 -13.58 -4.87 5.85
C THR A 552 -14.76 -5.12 6.78
N ASN A 553 -15.94 -4.60 6.39
CA ASN A 553 -17.23 -4.82 7.07
C ASN A 553 -17.23 -4.50 8.58
N GLY A 554 -16.58 -3.40 8.96
CA GLY A 554 -16.50 -2.94 10.35
C GLY A 554 -15.44 -3.64 11.21
N HIS A 555 -14.85 -4.74 10.75
CA HIS A 555 -13.74 -5.38 11.46
C HIS A 555 -12.47 -4.51 11.42
N ALA A 556 -11.71 -4.51 12.52
CA ALA A 556 -10.38 -3.93 12.63
C ALA A 556 -9.44 -4.91 13.34
N LEU A 557 -8.16 -4.87 12.95
CA LEU A 557 -7.08 -5.61 13.60
C LEU A 557 -6.07 -4.64 14.22
N LEU A 558 -5.78 -4.86 15.50
CA LEU A 558 -4.86 -4.05 16.31
C LEU A 558 -3.82 -4.95 16.97
N LEU A 559 -2.57 -4.50 17.02
CA LEU A 559 -1.47 -5.17 17.70
C LEU A 559 -1.13 -4.45 19.00
N LEU A 560 -0.77 -5.22 20.03
CA LEU A 560 0.12 -4.73 21.09
C LEU A 560 1.52 -5.27 20.86
N CYS A 561 2.47 -4.34 20.82
CA CYS A 561 3.88 -4.56 20.55
C CYS A 561 4.69 -4.27 21.81
N GLU A 562 5.57 -5.21 22.19
CA GLU A 562 6.66 -4.98 23.12
C GLU A 562 7.74 -4.17 22.40
N ALA A 563 8.02 -2.95 22.87
CA ALA A 563 8.94 -2.02 22.22
C ALA A 563 10.02 -1.51 23.21
N GLU A 564 11.29 -1.72 22.88
CA GLU A 564 12.45 -1.25 23.65
C GLU A 564 12.87 0.15 23.18
N LEU A 565 12.43 1.17 23.91
CA LEU A 565 12.53 2.57 23.49
C LEU A 565 13.83 3.25 23.92
N GLY A 566 14.52 2.73 24.94
CA GLY A 566 15.70 3.34 25.51
C GLY A 566 15.39 4.50 26.46
N ASN A 567 16.31 4.74 27.40
CA ASN A 567 16.23 5.81 28.38
C ASN A 567 17.53 6.63 28.37
N PRO A 568 17.51 7.92 27.96
CA PRO A 568 16.36 8.68 27.48
C PRO A 568 15.92 8.34 26.04
N MET A 569 14.66 8.66 25.73
CA MET A 569 14.12 8.77 24.37
C MET A 569 14.29 10.20 23.83
N GLN A 570 14.38 10.39 22.51
CA GLN A 570 14.31 11.74 21.93
C GLN A 570 12.89 12.31 22.07
N THR A 571 12.68 13.27 22.96
CA THR A 571 11.41 13.99 23.09
C THR A 571 11.28 15.09 22.04
N LEU A 572 10.19 15.07 21.26
CA LEU A 572 9.88 16.10 20.27
C LEU A 572 8.42 16.57 20.40
N THR A 573 8.20 17.89 20.42
CA THR A 573 6.86 18.49 20.35
C THR A 573 6.46 18.91 18.94
N ASN A 574 7.43 19.03 18.02
CA ASN A 574 7.25 19.37 16.61
C ASN A 574 7.77 18.23 15.72
N ALA A 575 7.19 18.08 14.53
CA ALA A 575 7.66 17.10 13.54
C ALA A 575 9.13 17.33 13.15
N SER A 576 9.89 16.24 12.96
CA SER A 576 11.24 16.28 12.37
C SER A 576 11.44 15.01 11.53
N TYR A 577 11.50 15.18 10.22
CA TYR A 577 11.73 14.08 9.27
C TYR A 577 13.09 13.38 9.48
N ASN A 578 14.04 14.04 10.14
CA ASN A 578 15.38 13.52 10.45
C ASN A 578 15.50 12.97 11.89
N ALA A 579 14.40 12.82 12.63
CA ALA A 579 14.45 12.48 14.06
C ALA A 579 15.18 11.17 14.37
N GLY A 580 15.17 10.17 13.48
CA GLY A 580 15.93 8.93 13.64
C GLY A 580 17.45 9.12 13.63
N ASP A 581 17.95 9.92 12.69
CA ASP A 581 19.37 10.26 12.61
C ASP A 581 19.79 11.18 13.77
N GLU A 582 18.91 12.13 14.15
CA GLU A 582 19.10 12.97 15.33
C GLU A 582 19.17 12.15 16.63
N ALA A 583 18.27 11.19 16.84
CA ALA A 583 18.23 10.35 18.03
C ALA A 583 19.53 9.54 18.13
N LYS A 584 19.89 8.87 17.04
CA LYS A 584 21.13 8.10 16.89
C LYS A 584 22.38 8.94 17.14
N ALA A 585 22.47 10.15 16.59
CA ALA A 585 23.57 11.08 16.80
C ALA A 585 23.71 11.54 18.27
N LYS A 586 22.61 11.51 19.04
CA LYS A 586 22.55 11.84 20.47
C LYS A 586 22.61 10.60 21.37
N GLY A 587 22.79 9.40 20.81
CA GLY A 587 22.86 8.12 21.55
C GLY A 587 21.50 7.57 22.04
N MET A 588 20.39 8.12 21.55
CA MET A 588 19.02 7.70 21.90
C MET A 588 18.49 6.66 20.90
N LEU A 589 17.67 5.72 21.38
CA LEU A 589 17.21 4.56 20.58
C LEU A 589 15.86 4.78 19.88
N SER A 590 15.09 5.79 20.29
CA SER A 590 13.74 6.06 19.77
C SER A 590 13.37 7.54 19.90
N THR A 591 12.27 7.92 19.25
CA THR A 591 11.62 9.22 19.44
C THR A 591 10.29 9.06 20.13
N TRP A 592 10.01 9.94 21.10
CA TRP A 592 8.68 10.18 21.66
C TRP A 592 8.15 11.51 21.10
N GLY A 593 7.22 11.42 20.15
CA GLY A 593 6.39 12.54 19.72
C GLY A 593 5.39 12.88 20.83
N GLN A 594 5.56 14.02 21.49
CA GLN A 594 4.84 14.36 22.70
C GLN A 594 3.49 15.01 22.39
N GLY A 595 2.40 14.36 22.81
CA GLY A 595 1.04 14.85 22.63
C GLY A 595 0.49 15.60 23.85
N MET A 596 -0.53 16.42 23.61
CA MET A 596 -1.33 17.10 24.62
C MET A 596 -2.07 16.12 25.52
N THR A 597 -2.52 14.96 25.01
CA THR A 597 -3.25 13.95 25.78
C THR A 597 -2.54 12.60 25.77
N GLY A 598 -2.46 11.95 26.93
CA GLY A 598 -1.90 10.60 27.06
C GLY A 598 -2.19 9.99 28.43
N PRO A 599 -1.68 8.77 28.71
CA PRO A 599 -1.73 8.15 30.03
C PRO A 599 -1.04 9.00 31.09
N LYS A 600 -1.68 9.13 32.26
CA LYS A 600 -1.10 9.83 33.41
C LYS A 600 -0.21 8.91 34.25
N ASN A 601 -0.64 7.66 34.39
CA ASN A 601 0.04 6.63 35.15
C ASN A 601 0.49 5.50 34.22
N TRP A 602 1.59 4.85 34.59
CA TRP A 602 2.08 3.63 33.96
C TRP A 602 2.29 2.58 35.05
N LYS A 603 1.95 1.33 34.76
CA LYS A 603 2.12 0.15 35.64
C LYS A 603 2.92 -0.92 34.93
N ASP A 604 3.40 -1.91 35.68
CA ASP A 604 3.98 -3.11 35.09
C ASP A 604 2.90 -3.95 34.38
N ALA A 605 3.27 -4.54 33.25
CA ALA A 605 2.41 -5.38 32.43
C ALA A 605 2.42 -6.85 32.87
N GLU A 606 3.25 -7.24 33.85
CA GLU A 606 3.16 -8.53 34.56
C GLU A 606 1.71 -8.89 34.95
N CYS A 607 0.90 -7.89 35.34
CA CYS A 607 -0.51 -8.08 35.72
C CYS A 607 -1.42 -8.58 34.58
N VAL A 608 -0.95 -8.58 33.33
CA VAL A 608 -1.57 -9.22 32.16
C VAL A 608 -1.07 -10.66 32.04
N HIS A 609 0.25 -10.86 32.04
CA HIS A 609 0.92 -12.16 31.87
C HIS A 609 2.37 -12.09 32.40
N GLU A 610 2.87 -13.15 33.04
CA GLU A 610 4.21 -13.21 33.65
C GLU A 610 5.35 -12.80 32.71
N SER A 611 5.30 -13.22 31.44
CA SER A 611 6.28 -12.87 30.41
C SER A 611 6.19 -11.42 29.89
N LEU A 612 5.61 -10.52 30.68
CA LEU A 612 5.58 -9.06 30.49
C LEU A 612 6.21 -8.29 31.67
N GLU A 613 6.82 -8.99 32.64
CA GLU A 613 7.56 -8.38 33.77
C GLU A 613 8.56 -7.30 33.30
N GLY A 614 8.53 -6.13 33.94
CA GLY A 614 9.40 -5.00 33.63
C GLY A 614 9.00 -4.20 32.39
N ILE A 615 7.90 -4.57 31.71
CA ILE A 615 7.36 -3.84 30.56
C ILE A 615 6.26 -2.92 31.06
N LYS A 616 6.32 -1.63 30.71
CA LYS A 616 5.29 -0.68 31.13
C LYS A 616 4.06 -0.73 30.21
N MET A 617 2.87 -0.74 30.82
CA MET A 617 1.61 -0.44 30.15
C MET A 617 0.89 0.73 30.84
N PRO A 618 -0.01 1.45 30.16
CA PRO A 618 -0.87 2.44 30.80
C PRO A 618 -1.70 1.85 31.96
N ASP A 619 -1.74 2.56 33.08
CA ASP A 619 -2.59 2.20 34.21
C ASP A 619 -4.01 2.75 33.98
N THR A 620 -4.93 1.85 33.63
CA THR A 620 -6.33 2.19 33.31
C THR A 620 -7.16 2.61 34.52
N ALA A 621 -6.64 2.51 35.76
CA ALA A 621 -7.30 3.08 36.93
C ALA A 621 -7.42 4.62 36.85
N VAL A 622 -6.55 5.27 36.06
CA VAL A 622 -6.60 6.71 35.80
C VAL A 622 -6.74 6.97 34.31
N LYS A 623 -7.89 7.53 33.91
CA LYS A 623 -8.16 7.85 32.50
C LYS A 623 -7.10 8.82 31.92
N PRO A 624 -6.71 8.65 30.64
CA PRO A 624 -5.87 9.59 29.93
C PRO A 624 -6.37 11.04 30.01
N GLY A 625 -5.44 11.99 29.95
CA GLY A 625 -5.77 13.41 29.99
C GLY A 625 -4.56 14.27 29.64
N ASN A 626 -4.64 15.56 29.98
CA ASN A 626 -3.57 16.51 29.68
C ASN A 626 -2.22 16.05 30.26
N THR A 627 -1.20 15.94 29.39
CA THR A 627 0.17 15.52 29.72
C THR A 627 1.00 16.63 30.39
N GLY A 628 0.57 17.89 30.27
CA GLY A 628 1.28 19.06 30.77
C GLY A 628 2.51 19.47 29.94
N VAL A 629 2.76 18.84 28.79
CA VAL A 629 3.93 19.14 27.95
C VAL A 629 3.80 20.54 27.30
N PRO A 630 4.72 21.49 27.57
CA PRO A 630 4.66 22.81 26.96
C PRO A 630 4.84 22.76 25.44
N ASN A 631 4.01 23.50 24.71
CA ASN A 631 4.06 23.63 23.25
C ASN A 631 3.86 22.32 22.45
N ALA A 632 3.29 21.27 23.04
CA ALA A 632 2.86 20.08 22.29
C ALA A 632 1.69 20.43 21.35
N TYR A 633 1.87 20.31 20.03
CA TYR A 633 0.76 20.47 19.07
C TYR A 633 0.00 19.15 18.82
N LEU A 634 0.64 18.01 19.03
CA LEU A 634 0.06 16.70 18.77
C LEU A 634 -1.11 16.42 19.71
N GLN A 635 -2.21 15.86 19.19
CA GLN A 635 -3.37 15.55 20.04
C GLN A 635 -3.08 14.39 21.02
N TYR A 636 -2.30 13.40 20.58
CA TYR A 636 -1.89 12.22 21.36
C TYR A 636 -0.44 11.83 21.03
N ASN A 637 0.22 11.11 21.93
CA ASN A 637 1.62 10.67 21.79
C ASN A 637 1.88 9.81 20.55
N GLU A 638 3.16 9.69 20.19
CA GLU A 638 3.74 8.70 19.26
C GLU A 638 5.07 8.20 19.82
N TYR A 639 5.35 6.91 19.64
CA TYR A 639 6.63 6.31 19.95
C TYR A 639 7.16 5.65 18.67
N ILE A 640 8.38 6.00 18.27
CA ILE A 640 8.97 5.62 16.99
C ILE A 640 10.26 4.87 17.25
N ALA A 641 10.26 3.57 16.97
CA ALA A 641 11.45 2.73 16.95
C ALA A 641 12.12 2.78 15.57
N TYR A 642 13.46 2.84 15.54
CA TYR A 642 14.24 3.03 14.32
C TYR A 642 14.96 1.75 13.83
N ASP A 643 14.76 0.63 14.54
CA ASP A 643 15.21 -0.70 14.14
C ASP A 643 14.12 -1.75 14.43
N VAL A 644 13.91 -2.69 13.51
CA VAL A 644 12.91 -3.77 13.62
C VAL A 644 13.22 -4.77 14.75
N ALA A 645 14.45 -4.79 15.28
CA ALA A 645 14.82 -5.58 16.44
C ALA A 645 14.46 -4.92 17.79
N GLN A 646 14.04 -3.64 17.81
CA GLN A 646 13.49 -2.99 19.00
C GLN A 646 12.04 -3.42 19.31
N VAL A 647 11.36 -4.14 18.40
CA VAL A 647 9.92 -4.39 18.47
C VAL A 647 9.61 -5.88 18.30
N ARG A 648 8.77 -6.42 19.19
CA ARG A 648 8.23 -7.79 19.17
C ARG A 648 6.71 -7.74 19.31
N LEU A 649 5.98 -8.49 18.50
CA LEU A 649 4.53 -8.60 18.61
C LEU A 649 4.17 -9.49 19.81
N ARG A 650 3.11 -9.14 20.55
CA ARG A 650 2.68 -9.88 21.76
C ARG A 650 1.22 -10.27 21.74
N TYR A 651 0.34 -9.37 21.28
CA TYR A 651 -1.09 -9.63 21.19
C TYR A 651 -1.70 -9.08 19.90
N LEU A 652 -2.68 -9.79 19.37
CA LEU A 652 -3.53 -9.40 18.25
C LEU A 652 -4.99 -9.30 18.73
N PHE A 653 -5.64 -8.19 18.44
CA PHE A 653 -7.03 -7.93 18.77
C PHE A 653 -7.86 -7.94 17.49
N ARG A 654 -8.94 -8.72 17.46
CA ARG A 654 -9.99 -8.65 16.44
C ARG A 654 -11.21 -7.97 17.06
N VAL A 655 -11.54 -6.80 16.53
CA VAL A 655 -12.62 -5.95 17.04
C VAL A 655 -13.54 -5.52 15.91
N ARG A 656 -14.75 -5.04 16.25
CA ARG A 656 -15.59 -4.23 15.37
C ARG A 656 -15.71 -2.80 15.89
N MET A 657 -15.73 -1.86 14.95
CA MET A 657 -15.76 -0.40 15.14
C MET A 657 -17.19 0.15 15.10
#